data_AF-A0A3S4JVH5-F1
#
_entry.id   AF-A0A3S4JVH5-F1
#
_cell.length_a   1.000
_cell.length_b   1.000
_cell.length_c   1.000
_cell.angle_alpha   90.00
_cell.angle_beta   90.00
_cell.angle_gamma   90.00
#
_symmetry.space_group_name_H-M   'P 1'
#
loop_
_entity.id
_entity.type
_entity.pdbx_description
1 polymer ?
#
loop_
_entity_poly.entity_id
_entity_poly.type
_entity_poly.pdbx_seq_one_letter_code
_entity_poly.pdbx_strand_id
1 'polypeptide(L)'
;MGLSALLQQALIEKEVVLITNDINHTLFGGSEYSEAQECDSEGVVHLLELHPRLDLPAKRIDLLNKMAADGDKFGPRERLAYRYLMHGNSADTGETELWKAGKAHPVWAKILSDANSQQRKWTIISPEIEQNLGLTPGFEKALRLDSVTPDHVIQRFKESLEYLEFDDLSAEDAEEVLLHIGRAMGETMWRQMALHRREGKEGYISLDERCFLRGGRIELPTELNDNVTFIQSASQPEVQEQQRKYLPMVNAEHAIMLALSEPNPGQFCDFILQLLMQPTNDVSSERAFNNLRSQKWLLHRGVAIAPENILDISAKDYPEIAKLTEATPRIALLEDIVLSDDANRALSPWVVRGKAAFYKALTVAGTLPLYAIGSSLRLTDTIILQASDRAYAFDNFDGWRLLIECLKGAESLEGNEAINALSFAHPVTDKIVSSYRRLVDSMNPTQGVELRKALLSSLCHTHSEPASVLRSMQLRTAADTWALATDLCYGVTGAERSAVLHDDDWAYLSPWLQANDLSVDSTESEGHLSHVEYSASVLREYFAPWERWVPRKAIAALLALLAGNRKVRKLCESYLGLQSYALFVNELSQDSKPLTNHDAHFAGLTLLQCIEKYAFAVKVYEENTLQVHSLFQEHLTVALATDLDTIFVGQHGYAFYTGQAPQIFIRRFSPDQYTPQQLLAILKRSTSWLQEGIYLQRARLDTLWQSFEQAEQLDVNIARVTILNSIVERLKTLGLKNSQLNVLMRAYESELHSLAEKSDGKSLHSSKLTDIVYEIADAIRDRPELRAEILTAVRKRIEDAQYQPSSVPFELFQNADDAVEELFTLDSEVRNEREHQKFMVKQQNGGLSFFNWGREINRFQSVKNEQIENIHDGYKNDLKKMLALYQSDKEQGVTGKFGLGFKSCLLVSDNPYLLSGRLATKIAGGIVPESCDAESYKQLNQLTESAATNGLLPTLVYLPLRQHMQAEMVLKDFTLYAGLLSLYARNLRQIVIDEHEWRWEPAQYKRIPGLSLGKVMLPNSKGVQSPVRVAVYQTEIDDERCHLVFQVTRRGLRGFDTHIPRLWNLSPLMSDTRQGFLINAGFEVDIGRRQLAIEAERNRASFRKQGRKFILCWNCSGVKLSITGRRWLLSGN
;
A
#
# COMPACT_ATOMS: atom_id res chain seq x y z
N MET A 1 -22.20 82.12 73.24
CA MET A 1 -22.18 83.05 72.09
C MET A 1 -23.17 82.55 71.05
N GLY A 2 -23.87 83.45 70.34
CA GLY A 2 -24.70 83.05 69.19
C GLY A 2 -23.83 82.56 68.03
N LEU A 3 -24.42 81.75 67.12
CA LEU A 3 -23.72 81.19 65.94
C LEU A 3 -23.04 82.28 65.11
N SER A 4 -23.62 83.47 65.04
CA SER A 4 -23.06 84.68 64.41
C SER A 4 -21.64 85.03 64.85
N ALA A 5 -21.38 85.06 66.16
CA ALA A 5 -20.07 85.45 66.69
C ALA A 5 -19.01 84.36 66.44
N LEU A 6 -19.40 83.10 66.53
CA LEU A 6 -18.53 81.96 66.27
C LEU A 6 -18.22 81.83 64.77
N LEU A 7 -19.21 82.09 63.91
CA LEU A 7 -19.03 82.13 62.46
C LEU A 7 -18.03 83.20 62.04
N GLN A 8 -18.12 84.41 62.61
CA GLN A 8 -17.16 85.48 62.34
C GLN A 8 -15.73 85.16 62.80
N GLN A 9 -15.55 84.33 63.84
CA GLN A 9 -14.23 83.91 64.30
C GLN A 9 -13.61 82.85 63.39
N ALA A 10 -14.43 82.00 62.77
CA ALA A 10 -13.96 80.92 61.92
C ALA A 10 -13.53 81.37 60.50
N LEU A 11 -13.80 82.61 60.09
CA LEU A 11 -13.55 83.14 58.73
C LEU A 11 -12.44 84.21 58.71
N ILE A 12 -11.61 84.22 57.65
CA ILE A 12 -10.44 85.13 57.48
C ILE A 12 -10.82 86.55 57.06
N GLU A 13 -11.81 86.69 56.20
CA GLU A 13 -12.30 87.96 55.66
C GLU A 13 -13.77 88.10 56.06
N LYS A 14 -14.18 89.25 56.59
CA LYS A 14 -15.58 89.53 56.99
C LYS A 14 -16.50 89.71 55.76
N GLU A 15 -16.39 88.81 54.79
CA GLU A 15 -17.22 88.77 53.57
C GLU A 15 -18.69 88.44 53.88
N VAL A 16 -18.96 87.99 55.11
CA VAL A 16 -20.31 87.77 55.61
C VAL A 16 -20.75 88.97 56.44
N VAL A 17 -21.76 89.68 55.95
CA VAL A 17 -22.40 90.80 56.66
C VAL A 17 -23.56 90.27 57.47
N LEU A 18 -23.44 90.38 58.79
CA LEU A 18 -24.54 90.03 59.70
C LEU A 18 -25.38 91.27 60.00
N ILE A 19 -26.65 91.20 59.62
CA ILE A 19 -27.64 92.24 59.89
C ILE A 19 -28.63 91.76 60.96
N THR A 20 -29.15 92.67 61.78
CA THR A 20 -30.20 92.32 62.76
C THR A 20 -31.55 92.18 62.07
N ASN A 21 -32.50 91.46 62.67
CA ASN A 21 -33.85 91.31 62.09
C ASN A 21 -34.55 92.67 61.87
N ASP A 22 -34.34 93.64 62.77
CA ASP A 22 -34.87 94.99 62.60
C ASP A 22 -34.29 95.68 61.35
N ILE A 23 -32.98 95.53 61.11
CA ILE A 23 -32.31 96.06 59.91
C ILE A 23 -32.80 95.32 58.67
N ASN A 24 -32.94 93.99 58.75
CA ASN A 24 -33.44 93.17 57.65
C ASN A 24 -34.87 93.57 57.25
N HIS A 25 -35.74 93.79 58.23
CA HIS A 25 -37.11 94.22 58.00
C HIS A 25 -37.20 95.64 57.44
N THR A 26 -36.30 96.53 57.87
CA THR A 26 -36.29 97.93 57.42
C THR A 26 -35.73 98.09 56.02
N LEU A 27 -34.63 97.39 55.69
CA LEU A 27 -33.94 97.53 54.41
C LEU A 27 -34.52 96.62 53.32
N PHE A 28 -35.02 95.45 53.69
CA PHE A 28 -35.42 94.40 52.75
C PHE A 28 -36.90 93.97 52.91
N GLY A 29 -37.70 94.71 53.70
CA GLY A 29 -39.16 94.55 53.75
C GLY A 29 -39.68 93.41 54.62
N GLY A 30 -38.81 92.69 55.32
CA GLY A 30 -39.17 91.51 56.12
C GLY A 30 -38.95 90.20 55.34
N SER A 31 -39.13 89.06 56.01
CA SER A 31 -38.67 87.74 55.55
C SER A 31 -39.23 87.26 54.20
N GLU A 32 -40.34 87.82 53.72
CA GLU A 32 -40.93 87.42 52.44
C GLU A 32 -40.23 88.02 51.20
N TYR A 33 -39.39 89.04 51.36
CA TYR A 33 -38.69 89.73 50.25
C TYR A 33 -37.18 89.87 50.44
N SER A 34 -36.61 89.33 51.51
CA SER A 34 -35.17 89.37 51.79
C SER A 34 -34.46 88.09 51.33
N GLU A 35 -33.36 88.24 50.59
CA GLU A 35 -32.42 87.14 50.30
C GLU A 35 -31.46 86.84 51.49
N ALA A 36 -31.55 87.60 52.59
CA ALA A 36 -30.70 87.38 53.76
C ALA A 36 -31.21 86.17 54.57
N GLN A 37 -30.37 85.13 54.67
CA GLN A 37 -30.66 83.94 55.47
C GLN A 37 -30.48 84.20 56.97
N GLU A 38 -31.26 83.49 57.78
CA GLU A 38 -31.07 83.50 59.24
C GLU A 38 -29.73 82.84 59.59
N CYS A 39 -29.02 83.41 60.56
CA CYS A 39 -27.75 82.87 61.04
C CYS A 39 -27.99 81.74 62.07
N ASP A 40 -28.77 80.74 61.66
CA ASP A 40 -29.00 79.49 62.38
C ASP A 40 -28.09 78.37 61.83
N SER A 41 -28.27 77.13 62.32
CA SER A 41 -27.42 76.01 61.92
C SER A 41 -27.57 75.67 60.42
N GLU A 42 -28.76 75.89 59.83
CA GLU A 42 -29.02 75.64 58.41
C GLU A 42 -28.36 76.70 57.52
N GLY A 43 -28.47 77.99 57.89
CA GLY A 43 -27.80 79.09 57.21
C GLY A 43 -26.28 79.01 57.30
N VAL A 44 -25.72 78.55 58.43
CA VAL A 44 -24.27 78.32 58.56
C VAL A 44 -23.81 77.18 57.64
N VAL A 45 -24.56 76.07 57.57
CA VAL A 45 -24.25 74.95 56.66
C VAL A 45 -24.28 75.43 55.21
N HIS A 46 -25.32 76.17 54.81
CA HIS A 46 -25.43 76.71 53.45
C HIS A 46 -24.26 77.64 53.09
N LEU A 47 -23.83 78.49 54.02
CA LEU A 47 -22.65 79.34 53.80
C LEU A 47 -21.39 78.49 53.57
N LEU A 48 -21.18 77.44 54.38
CA LEU A 48 -20.00 76.59 54.26
C LEU A 48 -19.96 75.79 52.95
N GLU A 49 -21.12 75.50 52.34
CA GLU A 49 -21.19 74.92 50.97
C GLU A 49 -20.60 75.86 49.91
N LEU A 50 -20.58 77.17 50.17
CA LEU A 50 -19.95 78.17 49.29
C LEU A 50 -18.43 78.25 49.49
N HIS A 51 -17.87 77.43 50.38
CA HIS A 51 -16.44 77.33 50.68
C HIS A 51 -15.78 78.68 51.01
N PRO A 52 -16.26 79.41 52.04
CA PRO A 52 -15.66 80.66 52.45
C PRO A 52 -14.25 80.43 52.98
N ARG A 53 -13.39 81.46 52.94
CA ARG A 53 -12.03 81.36 53.46
C ARG A 53 -12.01 81.22 54.98
N LEU A 54 -11.55 80.08 55.46
CA LEU A 54 -11.50 79.75 56.89
C LEU A 54 -10.18 80.22 57.55
N ASP A 55 -10.23 80.67 58.81
CA ASP A 55 -9.09 81.11 59.64
C ASP A 55 -8.28 79.94 60.20
N LEU A 56 -7.28 80.13 61.06
CA LEU A 56 -6.48 79.03 61.60
C LEU A 56 -7.36 77.99 62.33
N PRO A 57 -7.01 76.68 62.30
CA PRO A 57 -7.77 75.61 62.94
C PRO A 57 -8.28 75.95 64.35
N ALA A 58 -7.42 76.53 65.19
CA ALA A 58 -7.75 76.95 66.56
C ALA A 58 -8.99 77.86 66.68
N LYS A 59 -9.24 78.75 65.70
CA LYS A 59 -10.37 79.68 65.71
C LYS A 59 -11.68 79.07 65.19
N ARG A 60 -11.61 77.88 64.59
CA ARG A 60 -12.77 77.16 64.06
C ARG A 60 -13.40 76.22 65.08
N ILE A 61 -12.65 75.85 66.12
CA ILE A 61 -13.01 74.81 67.11
C ILE A 61 -14.33 75.15 67.82
N ASP A 62 -14.50 76.38 68.28
CA ASP A 62 -15.72 76.77 69.02
C ASP A 62 -16.97 76.70 68.14
N LEU A 63 -16.85 77.05 66.86
CA LEU A 63 -17.92 76.90 65.87
C LEU A 63 -18.19 75.41 65.58
N LEU A 64 -17.13 74.61 65.35
CA LEU A 64 -17.21 73.16 65.16
C LEU A 64 -17.92 72.47 66.32
N ASN A 65 -17.54 72.76 67.57
CA ASN A 65 -18.16 72.21 68.78
C ASN A 65 -19.60 72.69 68.96
N LYS A 66 -19.89 73.96 68.63
CA LYS A 66 -21.26 74.49 68.73
C LYS A 66 -22.21 73.85 67.71
N MET A 67 -21.74 73.66 66.47
CA MET A 67 -22.50 72.96 65.44
C MET A 67 -22.65 71.46 65.77
N ALA A 68 -21.60 70.83 66.30
CA ALA A 68 -21.62 69.41 66.69
C ALA A 68 -22.63 69.09 67.80
N ALA A 69 -22.99 70.08 68.64
CA ALA A 69 -23.96 69.92 69.72
C ALA A 69 -25.42 69.70 69.25
N ASP A 70 -25.74 69.95 67.97
CA ASP A 70 -27.10 69.83 67.42
C ASP A 70 -27.46 68.40 66.94
N GLY A 71 -26.55 67.42 67.05
CA GLY A 71 -26.84 65.98 67.00
C GLY A 71 -26.26 65.20 65.81
N ASP A 72 -26.15 63.87 65.96
CA ASP A 72 -25.36 62.95 65.12
C ASP A 72 -26.00 62.55 63.75
N LYS A 73 -27.06 63.24 63.30
CA LYS A 73 -27.79 62.89 62.06
C LYS A 73 -27.52 63.92 60.95
N PHE A 74 -26.44 63.69 60.20
CA PHE A 74 -26.08 64.55 59.06
C PHE A 74 -26.64 64.02 57.74
N GLY A 75 -27.23 64.92 56.96
CA GLY A 75 -27.34 64.72 55.52
C GLY A 75 -25.98 64.94 54.83
N PRO A 76 -25.90 64.72 53.50
CA PRO A 76 -24.67 64.92 52.74
C PRO A 76 -24.12 66.35 52.81
N ARG A 77 -25.01 67.34 52.91
CA ARG A 77 -24.69 68.77 52.95
C ARG A 77 -24.02 69.16 54.26
N GLU A 78 -24.63 68.76 55.37
CA GLU A 78 -24.10 69.02 56.71
C GLU A 78 -22.74 68.36 56.85
N ARG A 79 -22.59 67.08 56.45
CA ARG A 79 -21.32 66.35 56.50
C ARG A 79 -20.20 67.14 55.80
N LEU A 80 -20.46 67.66 54.62
CA LEU A 80 -19.49 68.47 53.86
C LEU A 80 -19.09 69.74 54.60
N ALA A 81 -20.07 70.47 55.14
CA ALA A 81 -19.82 71.69 55.92
C ALA A 81 -18.95 71.42 57.16
N TYR A 82 -19.23 70.36 57.93
CA TYR A 82 -18.42 69.97 59.08
C TYR A 82 -17.00 69.61 58.69
N ARG A 83 -16.83 68.81 57.64
CA ARG A 83 -15.51 68.38 57.17
C ARG A 83 -14.72 69.56 56.61
N TYR A 84 -15.37 70.45 55.87
CA TYR A 84 -14.74 71.68 55.39
C TYR A 84 -14.24 72.54 56.56
N LEU A 85 -14.99 72.67 57.66
CA LEU A 85 -14.48 73.35 58.86
C LEU A 85 -13.23 72.65 59.45
N MET A 86 -13.14 71.32 59.39
CA MET A 86 -12.01 70.57 59.93
C MET A 86 -10.72 70.74 59.13
N HIS A 87 -10.78 70.70 57.79
CA HIS A 87 -9.56 70.68 56.97
C HIS A 87 -9.43 71.87 56.01
N GLY A 88 -10.53 72.58 55.71
CA GLY A 88 -10.57 73.80 54.88
C GLY A 88 -10.35 73.58 53.39
N ASN A 89 -10.49 72.36 52.89
CA ASN A 89 -10.28 72.03 51.48
C ASN A 89 -11.60 71.91 50.71
N SER A 90 -11.79 72.74 49.70
CA SER A 90 -13.01 72.75 48.88
C SER A 90 -13.13 71.58 47.90
N ALA A 91 -12.08 70.76 47.75
CA ALA A 91 -12.11 69.56 46.92
C ALA A 91 -12.69 68.34 47.65
N ASP A 92 -13.04 68.46 48.94
CA ASP A 92 -13.66 67.38 49.68
C ASP A 92 -15.09 67.13 49.19
N THR A 93 -15.36 65.90 48.79
CA THR A 93 -16.67 65.44 48.31
C THR A 93 -17.51 64.81 49.42
N GLY A 94 -16.99 64.74 50.65
CA GLY A 94 -17.65 64.13 51.80
C GLY A 94 -17.52 62.61 51.84
N GLU A 95 -16.92 62.02 50.82
CA GLU A 95 -16.77 60.57 50.66
C GLU A 95 -15.37 60.05 51.04
N THR A 96 -14.35 60.92 51.04
CA THR A 96 -12.96 60.52 51.36
C THR A 96 -12.81 60.26 52.87
N GLU A 97 -12.09 59.23 53.28
CA GLU A 97 -11.78 58.99 54.70
C GLU A 97 -10.95 60.14 55.28
N LEU A 98 -11.32 60.60 56.47
CA LEU A 98 -10.50 61.49 57.30
C LEU A 98 -9.80 60.69 58.39
N TRP A 99 -8.63 61.16 58.80
CA TRP A 99 -7.76 60.46 59.72
C TRP A 99 -7.34 61.34 60.88
N LYS A 100 -7.40 60.78 62.08
CA LYS A 100 -6.83 61.36 63.30
C LYS A 100 -5.55 60.61 63.67
N ALA A 101 -4.53 61.33 64.13
CA ALA A 101 -3.20 60.73 64.38
C ALA A 101 -3.26 59.67 65.49
N GLY A 102 -4.18 59.80 66.45
CA GLY A 102 -4.47 58.78 67.45
C GLY A 102 -3.31 58.52 68.42
N LYS A 103 -3.26 57.29 68.96
CA LYS A 103 -2.25 56.84 69.95
C LYS A 103 -1.11 55.99 69.38
N ALA A 104 -1.13 55.71 68.07
CA ALA A 104 -0.10 54.90 67.43
C ALA A 104 1.25 55.64 67.36
N HIS A 105 2.34 54.92 67.07
CA HIS A 105 3.65 55.55 66.87
C HIS A 105 3.55 56.63 65.77
N PRO A 106 4.08 57.84 65.97
CA PRO A 106 3.93 58.96 65.02
C PRO A 106 4.36 58.64 63.59
N VAL A 107 5.28 57.69 63.41
CA VAL A 107 5.73 57.21 62.10
C VAL A 107 4.58 56.78 61.19
N TRP A 108 3.52 56.15 61.72
CA TRP A 108 2.41 55.65 60.90
C TRP A 108 1.55 56.78 60.34
N ALA A 109 1.39 57.87 61.09
CA ALA A 109 0.74 59.09 60.59
C ALA A 109 1.62 59.81 59.56
N LYS A 110 2.94 59.80 59.74
CA LYS A 110 3.92 60.32 58.75
C LYS A 110 3.84 59.53 57.44
N ILE A 111 3.87 58.20 57.49
CA ILE A 111 3.76 57.32 56.31
C ILE A 111 2.44 57.54 55.57
N LEU A 112 1.32 57.61 56.29
CA LEU A 112 0.01 57.89 55.67
C LEU A 112 -0.05 59.29 55.01
N SER A 113 0.65 60.27 55.58
CA SER A 113 0.74 61.63 55.04
C SER A 113 1.58 61.70 53.76
N ASP A 114 2.72 61.01 53.75
CA ASP A 114 3.67 61.04 52.63
C ASP A 114 3.21 60.16 51.46
N ALA A 115 2.50 59.06 51.74
CA ALA A 115 1.90 58.20 50.72
C ALA A 115 0.68 58.84 50.01
N ASN A 116 0.04 59.84 50.64
CA ASN A 116 -1.02 60.60 49.99
C ASN A 116 -0.42 61.72 49.11
N SER A 117 -0.92 61.88 47.88
CA SER A 117 -0.49 62.99 47.02
C SER A 117 -0.69 64.35 47.73
N GLN A 118 0.08 65.39 47.35
CA GLN A 118 -0.11 66.73 47.93
C GLN A 118 -1.58 67.20 47.90
N GLN A 119 -2.37 66.70 46.93
CA GLN A 119 -3.80 66.97 46.78
C GLN A 119 -4.71 66.31 47.85
N ARG A 120 -4.19 65.39 48.68
CA ARG A 120 -4.96 64.65 49.71
C ARG A 120 -4.38 64.76 51.13
N LYS A 121 -3.34 65.57 51.36
CA LYS A 121 -2.77 65.79 52.71
C LYS A 121 -3.78 66.35 53.73
N TRP A 122 -4.81 67.05 53.25
CA TRP A 122 -5.92 67.55 54.06
C TRP A 122 -6.78 66.44 54.71
N THR A 123 -6.61 65.18 54.30
CA THR A 123 -7.36 64.05 54.87
C THR A 123 -6.92 63.69 56.28
N ILE A 124 -5.74 64.14 56.74
CA ILE A 124 -5.32 64.00 58.13
C ILE A 124 -5.68 65.31 58.85
N ILE A 125 -6.53 65.23 59.87
CA ILE A 125 -6.94 66.42 60.62
C ILE A 125 -5.80 66.95 61.48
N SER A 126 -5.73 68.26 61.67
CA SER A 126 -4.69 68.86 62.50
C SER A 126 -4.79 68.35 63.95
N PRO A 127 -3.65 68.10 64.64
CA PRO A 127 -3.65 67.70 66.05
C PRO A 127 -4.40 68.68 66.95
N GLU A 128 -4.39 69.97 66.61
CA GLU A 128 -5.11 71.03 67.33
C GLU A 128 -6.63 70.83 67.30
N ILE A 129 -7.17 70.41 66.15
CA ILE A 129 -8.60 70.06 66.02
C ILE A 129 -8.84 68.72 66.74
N GLU A 130 -8.03 67.70 66.50
CA GLU A 130 -8.19 66.37 67.13
C GLU A 130 -8.24 66.45 68.68
N GLN A 131 -7.36 67.23 69.30
CA GLN A 131 -7.26 67.32 70.76
C GLN A 131 -8.40 68.10 71.42
N ASN A 132 -9.07 68.99 70.67
CA ASN A 132 -10.05 69.93 71.22
C ASN A 132 -11.49 69.69 70.73
N LEU A 133 -11.70 68.70 69.86
CA LEU A 133 -13.02 68.32 69.38
C LEU A 133 -13.65 67.28 70.31
N GLY A 134 -14.84 67.57 70.83
CA GLY A 134 -15.59 66.67 71.71
C GLY A 134 -16.42 65.62 70.94
N LEU A 135 -15.80 64.82 70.08
CA LEU A 135 -16.53 63.90 69.20
C LEU A 135 -17.04 62.63 69.92
N THR A 136 -18.26 62.23 69.60
CA THR A 136 -18.78 60.90 69.95
C THR A 136 -18.43 59.88 68.84
N PRO A 137 -18.35 58.56 69.14
CA PRO A 137 -18.11 57.55 68.10
C PRO A 137 -19.13 57.55 66.96
N GLY A 138 -20.39 57.94 67.26
CA GLY A 138 -21.43 58.10 66.24
C GLY A 138 -21.13 59.25 65.28
N PHE A 139 -20.63 60.36 65.82
CA PHE A 139 -20.21 61.54 65.06
C PHE A 139 -18.96 61.26 64.20
N GLU A 140 -17.95 60.58 64.76
CA GLU A 140 -16.75 60.17 64.00
C GLU A 140 -17.12 59.30 62.79
N LYS A 141 -18.01 58.32 63.00
CA LYS A 141 -18.54 57.49 61.91
C LYS A 141 -19.32 58.31 60.87
N ALA A 142 -20.13 59.26 61.31
CA ALA A 142 -20.94 60.08 60.40
C ALA A 142 -20.09 61.02 59.52
N LEU A 143 -18.91 61.41 60.01
CA LEU A 143 -17.92 62.19 59.28
C LEU A 143 -16.87 61.35 58.52
N ARG A 144 -16.90 60.01 58.66
CA ARG A 144 -15.86 59.09 58.17
C ARG A 144 -14.47 59.45 58.68
N LEU A 145 -14.37 59.75 59.97
CA LEU A 145 -13.13 60.02 60.68
C LEU A 145 -12.67 58.76 61.43
N ASP A 146 -11.48 58.25 61.13
CA ASP A 146 -10.89 57.06 61.76
C ASP A 146 -9.46 57.32 62.29
N SER A 147 -8.94 56.44 63.15
CA SER A 147 -7.60 56.55 63.74
C SER A 147 -6.54 55.86 62.90
N VAL A 148 -5.37 56.48 62.80
CA VAL A 148 -4.20 55.81 62.19
C VAL A 148 -3.72 54.68 63.11
N THR A 149 -3.69 53.46 62.59
CA THR A 149 -3.08 52.28 63.24
C THR A 149 -2.08 51.60 62.30
N PRO A 150 -1.07 50.88 62.82
CA PRO A 150 -0.11 50.14 61.98
C PRO A 150 -0.80 49.21 60.99
N ASP A 151 -1.77 48.41 61.48
CA ASP A 151 -2.50 47.44 60.67
C ASP A 151 -3.29 48.10 59.54
N HIS A 152 -3.95 49.24 59.80
CA HIS A 152 -4.70 49.96 58.75
C HIS A 152 -3.77 50.54 57.69
N VAL A 153 -2.63 51.12 58.08
CA VAL A 153 -1.66 51.69 57.12
C VAL A 153 -1.04 50.57 56.28
N ILE A 154 -0.65 49.46 56.91
CA ILE A 154 -0.11 48.29 56.22
C ILE A 154 -1.14 47.69 55.26
N GLN A 155 -2.39 47.53 55.70
CA GLN A 155 -3.46 47.00 54.86
C GLN A 155 -3.78 47.92 53.67
N ARG A 156 -3.81 49.24 53.91
CA ARG A 156 -4.12 50.23 52.87
C ARG A 156 -3.07 50.29 51.78
N PHE A 157 -1.80 50.29 52.17
CA PHE A 157 -0.68 50.41 51.23
C PHE A 157 -0.04 49.06 50.90
N LYS A 158 -0.69 47.93 51.20
CA LYS A 158 -0.10 46.59 51.06
C LYS A 158 0.58 46.35 49.72
N GLU A 159 0.01 46.86 48.63
CA GLU A 159 0.50 46.73 47.25
C GLU A 159 1.47 47.84 46.81
N SER A 160 1.60 48.91 47.61
CA SER A 160 2.42 50.09 47.28
C SER A 160 3.51 50.40 48.32
N LEU A 161 3.55 49.67 49.43
CA LEU A 161 4.44 49.89 50.57
C LEU A 161 5.93 49.79 50.19
N GLU A 162 6.25 48.94 49.20
CA GLU A 162 7.61 48.78 48.67
C GLU A 162 8.12 49.98 47.86
N TYR A 163 7.22 50.85 47.39
CA TYR A 163 7.55 52.04 46.61
C TYR A 163 7.57 53.32 47.45
N LEU A 164 7.32 53.22 48.75
CA LEU A 164 7.40 54.37 49.64
C LEU A 164 8.87 54.65 49.96
N GLU A 165 9.30 55.89 49.75
CA GLU A 165 10.63 56.35 50.12
C GLU A 165 10.66 56.63 51.63
N PHE A 166 11.58 55.99 52.35
CA PHE A 166 11.71 56.07 53.81
C PHE A 166 12.99 56.79 54.26
N ASP A 167 13.60 57.58 53.36
CA ASP A 167 14.94 58.14 53.52
C ASP A 167 15.09 59.08 54.73
N ASP A 168 13.99 59.61 55.26
CA ASP A 168 13.92 60.53 56.40
C ASP A 168 13.43 59.88 57.72
N LEU A 169 13.50 58.55 57.85
CA LEU A 169 13.13 57.86 59.10
C LEU A 169 14.28 57.79 60.11
N SER A 170 13.94 57.92 61.40
CA SER A 170 14.90 57.66 62.48
C SER A 170 15.14 56.15 62.66
N ALA A 171 16.21 55.77 63.37
CA ALA A 171 16.49 54.36 63.67
C ALA A 171 15.35 53.67 64.43
N GLU A 172 14.70 54.41 65.35
CA GLU A 172 13.56 53.93 66.13
C GLU A 172 12.31 53.78 65.24
N ASP A 173 12.04 54.75 64.36
CA ASP A 173 10.93 54.70 63.40
C ASP A 173 11.06 53.52 62.42
N ALA A 174 12.27 53.30 61.88
CA ALA A 174 12.52 52.22 60.93
C ALA A 174 12.35 50.83 61.59
N GLU A 175 12.81 50.68 62.84
CA GLU A 175 12.63 49.44 63.60
C GLU A 175 11.16 49.21 63.97
N GLU A 176 10.42 50.25 64.34
CA GLU A 176 8.96 50.17 64.56
C GLU A 176 8.23 49.70 63.30
N VAL A 177 8.57 50.22 62.12
CA VAL A 177 7.96 49.78 60.85
C VAL A 177 8.33 48.33 60.53
N LEU A 178 9.61 47.95 60.66
CA LEU A 178 10.07 46.57 60.45
C LEU A 178 9.39 45.57 61.38
N LEU A 179 9.19 45.94 62.65
CA LEU A 179 8.52 45.10 63.64
C LEU A 179 7.13 44.67 63.16
N HIS A 180 6.31 45.63 62.74
CA HIS A 180 4.94 45.36 62.29
C HIS A 180 4.88 44.72 60.91
N ILE A 181 5.75 45.11 59.97
CA ILE A 181 5.85 44.42 58.65
C ILE A 181 6.24 42.96 58.84
N GLY A 182 7.21 42.66 59.70
CA GLY A 182 7.66 41.30 59.96
C GLY A 182 6.60 40.42 60.61
N ARG A 183 5.66 41.03 61.36
CA ARG A 183 4.50 40.35 61.98
C ARG A 183 3.33 40.18 61.00
N ALA A 184 2.99 41.22 60.23
CA ALA A 184 1.78 41.26 59.41
C ALA A 184 1.99 40.75 57.97
N MET A 185 3.19 40.90 57.41
CA MET A 185 3.49 40.61 55.99
C MET A 185 4.56 39.54 55.78
N GLY A 186 5.29 39.16 56.83
CA GLY A 186 6.26 38.05 56.80
C GLY A 186 7.61 38.41 56.18
N GLU A 187 8.46 37.39 55.99
CA GLU A 187 9.87 37.54 55.60
C GLU A 187 10.06 38.29 54.28
N THR A 188 9.31 37.95 53.24
CA THR A 188 9.52 38.49 51.89
C THR A 188 9.43 40.01 51.87
N MET A 189 8.32 40.56 52.39
CA MET A 189 8.15 42.01 52.45
C MET A 189 9.15 42.64 53.41
N TRP A 190 9.40 42.01 54.56
CA TRP A 190 10.37 42.49 55.54
C TRP A 190 11.77 42.65 54.93
N ARG A 191 12.21 41.72 54.07
CA ARG A 191 13.49 41.81 53.34
C ARG A 191 13.49 42.86 52.24
N GLN A 192 12.37 43.06 51.55
CA GLN A 192 12.26 44.07 50.47
C GLN A 192 12.30 45.51 50.98
N MET A 193 11.89 45.77 52.24
CA MET A 193 11.91 47.11 52.80
C MET A 193 13.32 47.68 52.92
N ALA A 194 13.51 48.89 52.39
CA ALA A 194 14.75 49.65 52.53
C ALA A 194 14.87 50.29 53.93
N LEU A 195 14.86 49.45 54.98
CA LEU A 195 14.86 49.86 56.39
C LEU A 195 15.96 49.17 57.22
N HIS A 196 16.83 48.38 56.58
CA HIS A 196 17.90 47.64 57.26
C HIS A 196 19.21 48.42 57.22
N ARG A 197 19.89 48.52 58.37
CA ARG A 197 21.17 49.24 58.47
C ARG A 197 22.34 48.32 58.19
N ARG A 198 23.31 48.84 57.43
CA ARG A 198 24.60 48.18 57.22
C ARG A 198 25.51 48.41 58.41
N GLU A 199 26.28 47.41 58.80
CA GLU A 199 27.29 47.56 59.84
C GLU A 199 28.37 48.56 59.40
N GLY A 200 28.58 49.62 60.20
CA GLY A 200 29.63 50.62 59.96
C GLY A 200 29.40 51.60 58.81
N LYS A 201 28.21 51.65 58.21
CA LYS A 201 27.84 52.62 57.17
C LYS A 201 26.48 53.27 57.49
N GLU A 202 26.32 54.53 57.08
CA GLU A 202 25.04 55.23 57.19
C GLU A 202 24.10 54.87 56.04
N GLY A 203 22.79 54.98 56.28
CA GLY A 203 21.72 54.70 55.32
C GLY A 203 21.05 53.33 55.50
N TYR A 204 19.87 53.21 54.91
CA TYR A 204 19.05 51.99 54.94
C TYR A 204 19.06 51.29 53.59
N ILE A 205 18.97 49.96 53.62
CA ILE A 205 18.95 49.10 52.43
C ILE A 205 17.86 48.05 52.51
N SER A 206 17.44 47.57 51.33
CA SER A 206 16.75 46.30 51.19
C SER A 206 17.75 45.15 51.31
N LEU A 207 17.26 43.99 51.74
CA LEU A 207 18.07 42.79 51.90
C LEU A 207 18.02 41.92 50.65
N ASP A 208 19.18 41.56 50.14
CA ASP A 208 19.35 40.57 49.07
C ASP A 208 19.96 39.27 49.62
N GLU A 209 20.44 38.39 48.74
CA GLU A 209 21.09 37.13 49.09
C GLU A 209 22.54 37.31 49.60
N ARG A 210 23.12 38.52 49.50
CA ARG A 210 24.47 38.85 49.96
C ARG A 210 24.47 39.51 51.34
N CYS A 211 23.30 39.60 51.97
CA CYS A 211 23.12 40.19 53.30
C CYS A 211 23.12 39.11 54.38
N PHE A 212 24.00 39.24 55.39
CA PHE A 212 24.17 38.24 56.44
C PHE A 212 24.26 38.86 57.83
N LEU A 213 24.00 38.03 58.85
CA LEU A 213 24.38 38.33 60.22
C LEU A 213 25.83 37.90 60.50
N ARG A 214 26.54 38.70 61.29
CA ARG A 214 27.89 38.38 61.76
C ARG A 214 27.84 37.23 62.78
N GLY A 215 28.80 36.31 62.72
CA GLY A 215 28.94 35.20 63.68
C GLY A 215 29.04 33.78 63.08
N GLY A 216 29.16 33.63 61.77
CA GLY A 216 29.38 32.33 61.11
C GLY A 216 30.74 31.71 61.42
N ARG A 217 30.88 30.39 61.18
CA ARG A 217 32.13 29.63 61.38
C ARG A 217 33.06 29.59 60.16
N ILE A 218 32.60 30.10 59.02
CA ILE A 218 33.36 30.10 57.77
C ILE A 218 34.05 31.44 57.60
N GLU A 219 35.37 31.41 57.47
CA GLU A 219 36.16 32.59 57.10
C GLU A 219 36.14 32.75 55.58
N LEU A 220 35.63 33.88 55.10
CA LEU A 220 35.59 34.21 53.68
C LEU A 220 36.94 34.83 53.25
N PRO A 221 37.45 34.48 52.05
CA PRO A 221 38.51 35.23 51.38
C PRO A 221 38.19 36.72 51.32
N THR A 222 39.21 37.58 51.36
CA THR A 222 39.04 39.04 51.42
C THR A 222 38.17 39.56 50.28
N GLU A 223 38.37 39.04 49.07
CA GLU A 223 37.64 39.41 47.87
C GLU A 223 36.14 39.09 47.95
N LEU A 224 35.76 37.98 48.59
CA LEU A 224 34.36 37.61 48.81
C LEU A 224 33.75 38.36 49.98
N ASN A 225 34.54 38.60 51.02
CA ASN A 225 34.10 39.32 52.21
C ASN A 225 33.75 40.78 51.89
N ASP A 226 34.48 41.43 50.97
CA ASP A 226 34.18 42.80 50.51
C ASP A 226 32.86 42.89 49.72
N ASN A 227 32.40 41.77 49.14
CA ASN A 227 31.17 41.66 48.37
C ASN A 227 29.95 41.22 49.21
N VAL A 228 30.14 41.01 50.51
CA VAL A 228 29.09 40.66 51.48
C VAL A 228 28.71 41.88 52.32
N THR A 229 27.40 42.05 52.56
CA THR A 229 26.90 43.10 53.44
C THR A 229 26.48 42.52 54.79
N PHE A 230 27.15 42.93 55.86
CA PHE A 230 26.73 42.58 57.22
C PHE A 230 25.67 43.57 57.71
N ILE A 231 24.56 43.04 58.21
CA ILE A 231 23.45 43.83 58.74
C ILE A 231 23.70 44.13 60.21
N GLN A 232 23.57 45.41 60.58
CA GLN A 232 23.70 45.87 61.94
C GLN A 232 22.55 45.31 62.79
N SER A 233 22.88 44.79 63.98
CA SER A 233 21.88 44.32 64.94
C SER A 233 20.94 45.46 65.34
N ALA A 234 19.63 45.22 65.25
CA ALA A 234 18.60 46.17 65.67
C ALA A 234 18.70 46.49 67.18
N SER A 235 18.18 47.64 67.60
CA SER A 235 18.13 48.02 69.02
C SER A 235 16.92 47.42 69.75
N GLN A 236 15.80 47.22 69.05
CA GLN A 236 14.61 46.57 69.58
C GLN A 236 14.75 45.03 69.60
N PRO A 237 14.52 44.35 70.74
CA PRO A 237 14.69 42.89 70.87
C PRO A 237 13.87 42.06 69.88
N GLU A 238 12.65 42.50 69.58
CA GLU A 238 11.73 41.80 68.69
C GLU A 238 12.20 41.88 67.22
N VAL A 239 12.76 43.02 66.81
CA VAL A 239 13.36 43.16 65.48
C VAL A 239 14.65 42.36 65.38
N GLN A 240 15.45 42.25 66.46
CA GLN A 240 16.60 41.35 66.48
C GLN A 240 16.21 39.88 66.33
N GLU A 241 15.07 39.47 66.90
CA GLU A 241 14.55 38.11 66.72
C GLU A 241 14.12 37.86 65.27
N GLN A 242 13.45 38.84 64.65
CA GLN A 242 13.15 38.80 63.20
C GLN A 242 14.43 38.72 62.37
N GLN A 243 15.48 39.51 62.68
CA GLN A 243 16.78 39.42 62.03
C GLN A 243 17.38 38.01 62.14
N ARG A 244 17.43 37.41 63.35
CA ARG A 244 17.96 36.05 63.54
C ARG A 244 17.15 34.98 62.80
N LYS A 245 15.87 35.21 62.59
CA LYS A 245 14.96 34.28 61.90
C LYS A 245 15.07 34.41 60.37
N TYR A 246 15.22 35.62 59.85
CA TYR A 246 15.11 35.92 58.42
C TYR A 246 16.47 36.15 57.72
N LEU A 247 17.54 36.42 58.48
CA LEU A 247 18.89 36.58 57.93
C LEU A 247 19.77 35.39 58.32
N PRO A 248 20.39 34.72 57.34
CA PRO A 248 21.33 33.65 57.63
C PRO A 248 22.66 34.19 58.16
N MET A 249 23.40 33.33 58.85
CA MET A 249 24.83 33.47 59.02
C MET A 249 25.55 32.76 57.86
N VAL A 250 26.72 33.26 57.47
CA VAL A 250 27.52 32.62 56.40
C VAL A 250 27.88 31.19 56.81
N ASN A 251 27.44 30.22 56.00
CA ASN A 251 27.77 28.80 56.12
C ASN A 251 28.51 28.34 54.85
N ALA A 252 28.89 27.07 54.77
CA ALA A 252 29.67 26.56 53.64
C ALA A 252 28.92 26.67 52.30
N GLU A 253 27.62 26.38 52.28
CA GLU A 253 26.79 26.55 51.08
C GLU A 253 26.75 28.01 50.62
N HIS A 254 26.50 28.96 51.52
CA HIS A 254 26.52 30.39 51.20
C HIS A 254 27.88 30.83 50.67
N ALA A 255 28.97 30.39 51.29
CA ALA A 255 30.33 30.72 50.87
C ALA A 255 30.66 30.17 49.46
N ILE A 256 30.25 28.93 49.16
CA ILE A 256 30.37 28.35 47.83
C ILE A 256 29.54 29.14 46.82
N MET A 257 28.28 29.44 47.13
CA MET A 257 27.40 30.18 46.22
C MET A 257 27.91 31.60 45.94
N LEU A 258 28.51 32.27 46.93
CA LEU A 258 29.18 33.56 46.73
C LEU A 258 30.36 33.41 45.77
N ALA A 259 31.24 32.43 46.00
CA ALA A 259 32.39 32.16 45.13
C ALA A 259 31.98 31.83 43.68
N LEU A 260 30.89 31.05 43.50
CA LEU A 260 30.35 30.70 42.19
C LEU A 260 29.65 31.87 41.47
N SER A 261 29.21 32.89 42.21
CA SER A 261 28.53 34.08 41.67
C SER A 261 29.50 35.18 41.25
N GLU A 262 30.79 35.05 41.53
CA GLU A 262 31.80 36.00 41.08
C GLU A 262 32.05 35.90 39.57
N PRO A 263 32.51 36.99 38.90
CA PRO A 263 32.77 36.97 37.47
C PRO A 263 33.80 35.92 37.02
N ASN A 264 34.73 35.54 37.90
CA ASN A 264 35.77 34.54 37.66
C ASN A 264 35.81 33.49 38.78
N PRO A 265 34.84 32.56 38.86
CA PRO A 265 34.77 31.57 39.95
C PRO A 265 36.01 30.69 40.07
N GLY A 266 36.73 30.49 38.97
CA GLY A 266 37.97 29.71 38.91
C GLY A 266 39.08 30.17 39.86
N GLN A 267 39.08 31.44 40.28
CA GLN A 267 40.04 31.96 41.27
C GLN A 267 39.83 31.37 42.67
N PHE A 268 38.62 30.90 42.96
CA PHE A 268 38.23 30.33 44.26
C PHE A 268 38.22 28.79 44.24
N CYS A 269 38.83 28.16 43.24
CA CYS A 269 38.87 26.69 43.09
C CYS A 269 39.33 25.99 44.38
N ASP A 270 40.48 26.39 44.93
CA ASP A 270 41.03 25.79 46.14
C ASP A 270 40.12 26.01 47.36
N PHE A 271 39.52 27.19 47.48
CA PHE A 271 38.58 27.52 48.55
C PHE A 271 37.32 26.65 48.48
N ILE A 272 36.74 26.50 47.28
CA ILE A 272 35.57 25.65 47.06
C ILE A 272 35.91 24.18 47.38
N LEU A 273 37.04 23.66 46.89
CA LEU A 273 37.49 22.29 47.19
C LEU A 273 37.71 22.07 48.69
N GLN A 274 38.34 23.01 49.38
CA GLN A 274 38.54 22.95 50.84
C GLN A 274 37.21 22.84 51.58
N LEU A 275 36.19 23.62 51.19
CA LEU A 275 34.86 23.54 51.80
C LEU A 275 34.15 22.20 51.52
N LEU A 276 34.31 21.66 50.32
CA LEU A 276 33.69 20.38 49.91
C LEU A 276 34.37 19.16 50.54
N MET A 277 35.66 19.24 50.86
CA MET A 277 36.42 18.18 51.52
C MET A 277 36.06 18.01 53.00
N GLN A 278 35.42 19.00 53.64
CA GLN A 278 35.06 18.97 55.06
C GLN A 278 33.70 18.29 55.27
N PRO A 279 33.62 17.10 55.90
CA PRO A 279 32.36 16.35 56.03
C PRO A 279 31.29 17.04 56.89
N THR A 280 31.69 18.00 57.72
CA THR A 280 30.78 18.78 58.58
C THR A 280 30.05 19.89 57.84
N ASN A 281 30.45 20.19 56.61
CA ASN A 281 29.80 21.21 55.78
C ASN A 281 28.62 20.60 55.04
N ASP A 282 27.42 21.11 55.31
CA ASP A 282 26.23 20.74 54.56
C ASP A 282 26.14 21.58 53.28
N VAL A 283 26.24 20.91 52.13
CA VAL A 283 26.11 21.50 50.77
C VAL A 283 25.12 20.65 49.95
N SER A 284 24.11 20.08 50.63
CA SER A 284 23.18 19.12 50.03
C SER A 284 22.02 19.75 49.26
N SER A 285 21.91 21.08 49.23
CA SER A 285 20.82 21.75 48.51
C SER A 285 20.90 21.51 47.00
N GLU A 286 19.74 21.38 46.37
CA GLU A 286 19.64 21.20 44.92
C GLU A 286 20.25 22.40 44.16
N ARG A 287 20.09 23.61 44.71
CA ARG A 287 20.68 24.83 44.15
C ARG A 287 22.20 24.76 44.14
N ALA A 288 22.81 24.38 45.26
CA ALA A 288 24.26 24.26 45.37
C ALA A 288 24.80 23.15 44.47
N PHE A 289 24.13 22.00 44.43
CA PHE A 289 24.49 20.89 43.54
C PHE A 289 24.49 21.33 42.07
N ASN A 290 23.42 21.99 41.61
CA ASN A 290 23.28 22.44 40.22
C ASN A 290 24.33 23.50 39.84
N ASN A 291 24.60 24.46 40.72
CA ASN A 291 25.60 25.49 40.46
C ASN A 291 27.02 24.93 40.49
N LEU A 292 27.36 24.08 41.47
CA LEU A 292 28.65 23.39 41.52
C LEU A 292 28.88 22.55 40.27
N ARG A 293 27.84 21.88 39.76
CA ARG A 293 27.95 21.04 38.57
C ARG A 293 28.13 21.84 37.28
N SER A 294 27.42 22.96 37.10
CA SER A 294 27.32 23.70 35.82
C SER A 294 28.24 24.91 35.68
N GLN A 295 28.64 25.56 36.78
CA GLN A 295 29.50 26.74 36.76
C GLN A 295 30.97 26.39 36.50
N LYS A 296 31.72 27.28 35.84
CA LYS A 296 33.14 27.08 35.51
C LYS A 296 34.04 27.58 36.65
N TRP A 297 34.30 26.71 37.62
CA TRP A 297 35.08 27.06 38.81
C TRP A 297 36.31 26.16 39.04
N LEU A 298 36.44 25.03 38.36
CA LEU A 298 37.67 24.23 38.37
C LEU A 298 38.65 24.72 37.33
N LEU A 299 39.94 24.43 37.50
CA LEU A 299 40.97 24.80 36.52
C LEU A 299 41.49 23.56 35.78
N HIS A 300 41.45 23.59 34.45
CA HIS A 300 42.06 22.60 33.57
C HIS A 300 42.91 23.31 32.53
N ARG A 301 44.22 22.98 32.47
CA ARG A 301 45.21 23.64 31.59
C ARG A 301 45.18 25.19 31.68
N GLY A 302 44.92 25.72 32.87
CA GLY A 302 44.84 27.17 33.13
C GLY A 302 43.52 27.82 32.70
N VAL A 303 42.53 27.05 32.23
CA VAL A 303 41.20 27.54 31.82
C VAL A 303 40.14 27.03 32.79
N ALA A 304 39.17 27.87 33.12
CA ALA A 304 38.06 27.50 33.98
C ALA A 304 37.12 26.49 33.28
N ILE A 305 36.88 25.35 33.92
CA ILE A 305 36.02 24.25 33.46
C ILE A 305 34.94 23.96 34.51
N ALA A 306 33.76 23.57 34.04
CA ALA A 306 32.68 23.12 34.91
C ALA A 306 32.78 21.60 35.15
N PRO A 307 32.46 21.08 36.35
CA PRO A 307 32.47 19.64 36.62
C PRO A 307 31.65 18.81 35.63
N GLU A 308 30.54 19.33 35.10
CA GLU A 308 29.76 18.66 34.06
C GLU A 308 30.47 18.51 32.70
N ASN A 309 31.65 19.10 32.51
CA ASN A 309 32.51 18.91 31.33
C ASN A 309 33.71 18.00 31.65
N ILE A 310 33.73 17.35 32.82
CA ILE A 310 34.76 16.41 33.22
C ILE A 310 34.16 14.99 33.12
N LEU A 311 34.82 14.13 32.36
CA LEU A 311 34.35 12.78 32.05
C LEU A 311 35.09 11.75 32.88
N ASP A 312 34.36 10.95 33.66
CA ASP A 312 34.91 9.82 34.41
C ASP A 312 34.98 8.56 33.52
N ILE A 313 35.90 8.60 32.56
CA ILE A 313 36.24 7.51 31.64
C ILE A 313 37.76 7.46 31.44
N SER A 314 38.27 6.31 31.03
CA SER A 314 39.70 6.04 30.84
C SER A 314 40.15 6.35 29.41
N ALA A 315 41.19 7.18 29.22
CA ALA A 315 41.76 7.46 27.89
C ALA A 315 42.25 6.21 27.17
N LYS A 316 42.67 5.19 27.94
CA LYS A 316 43.18 3.93 27.38
C LYS A 316 42.08 3.15 26.63
N ASP A 317 40.85 3.22 27.12
CA ASP A 317 39.73 2.48 26.56
C ASP A 317 39.01 3.28 25.47
N TYR A 318 39.11 4.62 25.51
CA TYR A 318 38.43 5.56 24.60
C TYR A 318 39.40 6.61 24.03
N PRO A 319 40.29 6.21 23.10
CA PRO A 319 41.32 7.09 22.54
C PRO A 319 40.79 8.26 21.69
N GLU A 320 39.62 8.15 21.04
CA GLU A 320 39.06 9.27 20.27
C GLU A 320 38.53 10.38 21.17
N ILE A 321 37.99 10.04 22.35
CA ILE A 321 37.61 11.03 23.38
C ILE A 321 38.86 11.66 23.98
N ALA A 322 39.94 10.90 24.21
CA ALA A 322 41.21 11.49 24.65
C ALA A 322 41.76 12.52 23.63
N LYS A 323 41.68 12.24 22.33
CA LYS A 323 42.03 13.23 21.29
C LYS A 323 41.12 14.47 21.34
N LEU A 324 39.86 14.31 21.70
CA LEU A 324 38.94 15.44 21.87
C LEU A 324 39.36 16.34 23.04
N THR A 325 39.73 15.77 24.19
CA THR A 325 40.21 16.56 25.36
C THR A 325 41.58 17.20 25.09
N GLU A 326 42.42 16.59 24.24
CA GLU A 326 43.62 17.23 23.71
C GLU A 326 43.29 18.42 22.79
N ALA A 327 42.28 18.29 21.92
CA ALA A 327 41.90 19.30 20.95
C ALA A 327 41.21 20.54 21.55
N THR A 328 40.59 20.44 22.74
CA THR A 328 39.92 21.57 23.38
C THR A 328 39.98 21.51 24.92
N PRO A 329 40.29 22.62 25.62
CA PRO A 329 40.26 22.66 27.09
C PRO A 329 38.83 22.77 27.65
N ARG A 330 37.79 22.73 26.79
CA ARG A 330 36.38 22.84 27.20
C ARG A 330 35.82 21.53 27.79
N ILE A 331 36.53 20.43 27.62
CA ILE A 331 36.18 19.10 28.12
C ILE A 331 37.45 18.41 28.58
N ALA A 332 37.40 17.64 29.65
CA ALA A 332 38.55 16.96 30.23
C ALA A 332 38.17 15.55 30.69
N LEU A 333 39.12 14.63 30.73
CA LEU A 333 38.95 13.40 31.48
C LEU A 333 39.22 13.67 32.97
N LEU A 334 38.62 12.89 33.86
CA LEU A 334 38.89 13.02 35.30
C LEU A 334 40.39 12.82 35.61
N GLU A 335 41.07 11.96 34.87
CA GLU A 335 42.51 11.74 34.97
C GLU A 335 43.37 12.92 34.47
N ASP A 336 42.80 13.83 33.67
CA ASP A 336 43.47 15.07 33.25
C ASP A 336 43.44 16.16 34.33
N ILE A 337 42.67 15.96 35.41
CA ILE A 337 42.46 16.91 36.49
C ILE A 337 43.40 16.58 37.64
N VAL A 338 44.46 17.37 37.80
CA VAL A 338 45.50 17.14 38.82
C VAL A 338 45.01 17.64 40.19
N LEU A 339 44.46 16.73 40.99
CA LEU A 339 43.99 16.99 42.36
C LEU A 339 44.51 15.94 43.34
N SER A 340 44.46 16.24 44.64
CA SER A 340 44.71 15.23 45.68
C SER A 340 43.58 14.19 45.73
N ASP A 341 43.85 13.01 46.30
CA ASP A 341 42.84 11.95 46.42
C ASP A 341 41.57 12.41 47.16
N ASP A 342 41.72 13.26 48.18
CA ASP A 342 40.60 13.81 48.94
C ASP A 342 39.76 14.79 48.11
N ALA A 343 40.42 15.64 47.32
CA ALA A 343 39.74 16.58 46.42
C ALA A 343 39.06 15.85 45.25
N ASN A 344 39.67 14.78 44.71
CA ASN A 344 39.05 13.93 43.70
C ASN A 344 37.83 13.19 44.24
N ARG A 345 37.90 12.67 45.48
CA ARG A 345 36.75 12.06 46.16
C ARG A 345 35.64 13.07 46.41
N ALA A 346 35.99 14.29 46.79
CA ALA A 346 35.03 15.37 46.91
C ALA A 346 34.38 15.64 45.55
N LEU A 347 35.15 15.81 44.46
CA LEU A 347 34.69 16.16 43.10
C LEU A 347 33.77 15.12 42.43
N SER A 348 34.00 13.84 42.73
CA SER A 348 33.32 12.65 42.20
C SER A 348 31.79 12.75 41.97
N PRO A 349 30.96 13.37 42.83
CA PRO A 349 29.51 13.47 42.63
C PRO A 349 29.09 14.42 41.49
N TRP A 350 29.94 15.38 41.11
CA TRP A 350 29.58 16.45 40.16
C TRP A 350 30.07 16.19 38.73
N VAL A 351 31.00 15.26 38.54
CA VAL A 351 31.50 14.89 37.21
C VAL A 351 30.51 14.01 36.44
N VAL A 352 30.73 13.86 35.13
CA VAL A 352 29.86 13.07 34.26
C VAL A 352 30.34 11.63 34.20
N ARG A 353 29.43 10.69 34.43
CA ARG A 353 29.72 9.25 34.53
C ARG A 353 28.85 8.42 33.59
N GLY A 354 29.30 7.21 33.29
CA GLY A 354 28.55 6.23 32.51
C GLY A 354 28.16 6.77 31.14
N LYS A 355 26.97 6.42 30.65
CA LYS A 355 26.49 6.77 29.30
C LYS A 355 26.50 8.28 29.03
N ALA A 356 26.25 9.10 30.06
CA ALA A 356 26.21 10.55 29.93
C ALA A 356 27.56 11.16 29.51
N ALA A 357 28.69 10.50 29.82
CA ALA A 357 30.01 10.99 29.46
C ALA A 357 30.21 11.03 27.94
N PHE A 358 29.74 9.99 27.24
CA PHE A 358 29.80 9.89 25.78
C PHE A 358 28.91 10.94 25.10
N TYR A 359 27.70 11.18 25.63
CA TYR A 359 26.81 12.23 25.10
C TYR A 359 27.42 13.63 25.27
N LYS A 360 28.08 13.89 26.40
CA LYS A 360 28.77 15.16 26.63
C LYS A 360 29.95 15.33 25.66
N ALA A 361 30.72 14.27 25.41
CA ALA A 361 31.79 14.28 24.40
C ALA A 361 31.27 14.67 23.01
N LEU A 362 30.18 14.05 22.55
CA LEU A 362 29.54 14.39 21.27
C LEU A 362 29.05 15.84 21.23
N THR A 363 28.45 16.33 22.31
CA THR A 363 27.96 17.71 22.42
C THR A 363 29.10 18.72 22.28
N VAL A 364 30.24 18.49 22.95
CA VAL A 364 31.41 19.37 22.86
C VAL A 364 32.07 19.27 21.49
N ALA A 365 32.20 18.06 20.95
CA ALA A 365 32.74 17.84 19.61
C ALA A 365 31.91 18.55 18.51
N GLY A 366 30.60 18.65 18.69
CA GLY A 366 29.71 19.42 17.81
C GLY A 366 30.02 20.92 17.72
N THR A 367 30.81 21.47 18.65
CA THR A 367 31.29 22.86 18.58
C THR A 367 32.60 23.02 17.81
N LEU A 368 33.21 21.93 17.37
CA LEU A 368 34.53 21.90 16.73
C LEU A 368 34.43 21.47 15.25
N PRO A 369 34.81 22.34 14.31
CA PRO A 369 34.79 22.03 12.87
C PRO A 369 35.50 20.73 12.45
N LEU A 370 36.55 20.33 13.18
CA LEU A 370 37.31 19.10 12.92
C LEU A 370 36.45 17.83 12.98
N TYR A 371 35.42 17.82 13.83
CA TYR A 371 34.53 16.67 14.08
C TYR A 371 33.21 16.74 13.30
N ALA A 372 33.05 17.72 12.40
CA ALA A 372 31.87 17.79 11.54
C ALA A 372 31.73 16.52 10.69
N ILE A 373 30.52 15.97 10.58
CA ILE A 373 30.25 14.75 9.78
C ILE A 373 29.45 15.01 8.49
N GLY A 374 29.09 16.28 8.25
CA GLY A 374 28.27 16.73 7.12
C GLY A 374 26.92 17.28 7.59
N SER A 375 26.09 17.70 6.65
CA SER A 375 24.80 18.36 6.94
C SER A 375 23.61 17.41 6.81
N SER A 376 22.56 17.68 7.58
CA SER A 376 21.24 17.02 7.47
C SER A 376 21.26 15.49 7.60
N LEU A 377 22.21 14.94 8.37
CA LEU A 377 22.30 13.52 8.69
C LEU A 377 21.32 13.15 9.80
N ARG A 378 20.42 12.22 9.52
CA ARG A 378 19.65 11.52 10.56
C ARG A 378 20.37 10.23 10.90
N LEU A 379 21.08 10.22 12.02
CA LEU A 379 21.83 9.06 12.49
C LEU A 379 20.94 8.18 13.37
N THR A 380 21.10 6.87 13.19
CA THR A 380 20.52 5.82 14.04
C THR A 380 21.64 4.90 14.51
N ASP A 381 21.40 4.14 15.58
CA ASP A 381 22.40 3.17 16.05
C ASP A 381 22.73 2.16 14.95
N THR A 382 21.76 1.78 14.11
CA THR A 382 21.98 0.90 12.96
C THR A 382 23.01 1.46 11.98
N ILE A 383 22.95 2.76 11.65
CA ILE A 383 23.91 3.41 10.75
C ILE A 383 25.32 3.39 11.36
N ILE A 384 25.42 3.70 12.66
CA ILE A 384 26.69 3.81 13.35
C ILE A 384 27.31 2.43 13.60
N LEU A 385 26.51 1.40 13.89
CA LEU A 385 26.95 0.00 13.94
C LEU A 385 27.52 -0.46 12.60
N GLN A 386 26.81 -0.16 11.50
CA GLN A 386 27.32 -0.45 10.15
C GLN A 386 28.65 0.27 9.85
N ALA A 387 28.83 1.47 10.39
CA ALA A 387 30.08 2.22 10.30
C ALA A 387 31.18 1.60 11.19
N SER A 388 30.84 1.14 12.39
CA SER A 388 31.76 0.47 13.33
C SER A 388 32.35 -0.81 12.74
N ASP A 389 31.53 -1.63 12.07
CA ASP A 389 31.99 -2.83 11.36
C ASP A 389 32.96 -2.51 10.20
N ARG A 390 33.02 -1.24 9.78
CA ARG A 390 33.78 -0.75 8.63
C ARG A 390 34.63 0.47 9.01
N ALA A 391 35.18 0.45 10.22
CA ALA A 391 35.92 1.59 10.76
C ALA A 391 37.07 2.08 9.84
N TYR A 392 37.70 1.19 9.06
CA TYR A 392 38.73 1.52 8.07
C TYR A 392 38.28 2.57 7.03
N ALA A 393 36.98 2.66 6.73
CA ALA A 393 36.45 3.64 5.81
C ALA A 393 36.48 5.06 6.38
N PHE A 394 36.62 5.20 7.71
CA PHE A 394 36.54 6.46 8.44
C PHE A 394 37.87 6.88 9.09
N ASP A 395 39.00 6.24 8.76
CA ASP A 395 40.29 6.48 9.44
C ASP A 395 40.74 7.96 9.47
N ASN A 396 40.37 8.73 8.45
CA ASN A 396 40.66 10.16 8.29
C ASN A 396 39.45 11.06 8.56
N PHE A 397 38.43 10.52 9.24
CA PHE A 397 37.15 11.18 9.48
C PHE A 397 36.83 11.20 10.99
N ASP A 398 37.49 12.11 11.70
CA ASP A 398 37.52 12.20 13.17
C ASP A 398 36.11 12.21 13.81
N GLY A 399 35.16 12.93 13.22
CA GLY A 399 33.76 12.95 13.67
C GLY A 399 33.10 11.57 13.68
N TRP A 400 33.28 10.77 12.63
CA TRP A 400 32.73 9.41 12.55
C TRP A 400 33.47 8.43 13.47
N ARG A 401 34.79 8.59 13.65
CA ARG A 401 35.58 7.77 14.59
C ARG A 401 35.10 7.99 16.03
N LEU A 402 34.94 9.25 16.42
CA LEU A 402 34.40 9.61 17.74
C LEU A 402 32.97 9.04 17.91
N LEU A 403 32.12 9.16 16.89
CA LEU A 403 30.75 8.64 16.93
C LEU A 403 30.70 7.11 17.14
N ILE A 404 31.55 6.37 16.43
CA ILE A 404 31.69 4.90 16.58
C ILE A 404 32.16 4.56 18.00
N GLU A 405 33.14 5.29 18.53
CA GLU A 405 33.65 5.07 19.89
C GLU A 405 32.60 5.37 20.97
N CYS A 406 31.88 6.49 20.83
CA CYS A 406 30.80 6.87 21.74
C CYS A 406 29.65 5.85 21.75
N LEU A 407 29.29 5.26 20.61
CA LEU A 407 28.29 4.20 20.56
C LEU A 407 28.77 2.96 21.33
N LYS A 408 30.03 2.56 21.17
CA LYS A 408 30.59 1.40 21.89
C LYS A 408 30.52 1.59 23.41
N GLY A 409 30.81 2.79 23.90
CA GLY A 409 30.78 3.09 25.34
C GLY A 409 29.39 3.33 25.92
N ALA A 410 28.46 3.92 25.15
CA ALA A 410 27.10 4.19 25.58
C ALA A 410 26.12 3.02 25.35
N GLU A 411 26.52 2.02 24.55
CA GLU A 411 25.73 0.89 24.02
C GLU A 411 24.62 1.29 23.04
N SER A 412 24.06 2.49 23.18
CA SER A 412 23.04 3.07 22.32
C SER A 412 23.13 4.59 22.36
N LEU A 413 22.92 5.24 21.22
CA LEU A 413 22.81 6.70 21.11
C LEU A 413 21.41 7.15 20.63
N GLU A 414 20.48 6.21 20.44
CA GLU A 414 19.13 6.49 19.95
C GLU A 414 18.36 7.48 20.84
N GLY A 415 17.70 8.45 20.19
CA GLY A 415 16.89 9.47 20.87
C GLY A 415 17.69 10.59 21.55
N ASN A 416 19.02 10.56 21.51
CA ASN A 416 19.85 11.60 22.09
C ASN A 416 20.19 12.70 21.08
N GLU A 417 19.88 13.96 21.39
CA GLU A 417 20.18 15.10 20.50
C GLU A 417 21.67 15.31 20.25
N ALA A 418 22.55 14.80 21.13
CA ALA A 418 24.00 14.95 21.01
C ALA A 418 24.58 14.30 19.74
N ILE A 419 23.92 13.28 19.17
CA ILE A 419 24.38 12.68 17.90
C ILE A 419 24.25 13.65 16.73
N ASN A 420 23.27 14.56 16.80
CA ASN A 420 23.04 15.57 15.76
C ASN A 420 24.00 16.75 15.91
N ALA A 421 24.67 16.90 17.06
CA ALA A 421 25.60 17.99 17.30
C ALA A 421 26.78 17.98 16.32
N LEU A 422 27.17 16.81 15.82
CA LEU A 422 28.23 16.67 14.79
C LEU A 422 27.74 17.03 13.37
N SER A 423 26.42 17.03 13.15
CA SER A 423 25.80 17.20 11.84
C SER A 423 25.53 18.68 11.53
N PHE A 424 26.59 19.44 11.24
CA PHE A 424 26.50 20.85 10.85
C PHE A 424 27.23 21.15 9.54
N ALA A 425 26.92 22.31 8.96
CA ALA A 425 27.49 22.77 7.71
C ALA A 425 28.99 23.08 7.86
N HIS A 426 29.83 22.21 7.33
CA HIS A 426 31.28 22.38 7.22
C HIS A 426 31.79 21.66 5.96
N PRO A 427 32.83 22.17 5.26
CA PRO A 427 33.39 21.52 4.08
C PRO A 427 34.07 20.18 4.42
N VAL A 428 33.30 19.10 4.45
CA VAL A 428 33.76 17.73 4.67
C VAL A 428 33.47 16.81 3.48
N THR A 429 33.10 17.37 2.33
CA THR A 429 32.76 16.63 1.11
C THR A 429 33.86 15.63 0.72
N ASP A 430 35.13 16.03 0.73
CA ASP A 430 36.25 15.13 0.38
C ASP A 430 36.37 13.95 1.36
N LYS A 431 36.10 14.18 2.66
CA LYS A 431 36.09 13.14 3.68
C LYS A 431 34.91 12.18 3.46
N ILE A 432 33.72 12.69 3.12
CA ILE A 432 32.54 11.87 2.80
C ILE A 432 32.80 11.01 1.55
N VAL A 433 33.30 11.62 0.47
CA VAL A 433 33.58 10.93 -0.80
C VAL A 433 34.65 9.86 -0.64
N SER A 434 35.76 10.17 0.05
CA SER A 434 36.83 9.19 0.31
C SER A 434 36.37 8.04 1.19
N SER A 435 35.50 8.30 2.17
CA SER A 435 34.91 7.24 3.01
C SER A 435 33.94 6.38 2.21
N TYR A 436 33.10 7.00 1.39
CA TYR A 436 32.18 6.29 0.49
C TYR A 436 32.92 5.39 -0.50
N ARG A 437 33.98 5.89 -1.16
CA ARG A 437 34.80 5.07 -2.09
C ARG A 437 35.40 3.85 -1.40
N ARG A 438 35.99 4.04 -0.21
CA ARG A 438 36.52 2.91 0.59
C ARG A 438 35.46 1.87 0.92
N LEU A 439 34.22 2.30 1.20
CA LEU A 439 33.10 1.38 1.41
C LEU A 439 32.78 0.62 0.13
N VAL A 440 32.60 1.31 -1.00
CA VAL A 440 32.31 0.68 -2.31
C VAL A 440 33.38 -0.35 -2.68
N ASP A 441 34.66 -0.02 -2.52
CA ASP A 441 35.80 -0.86 -2.94
C ASP A 441 35.88 -2.21 -2.21
N SER A 442 35.23 -2.34 -1.05
CA SER A 442 35.37 -3.50 -0.16
C SER A 442 34.04 -4.12 0.26
N MET A 443 32.91 -3.56 -0.18
CA MET A 443 31.57 -3.96 0.23
C MET A 443 30.71 -4.36 -0.97
N ASN A 444 29.89 -5.40 -0.78
CA ASN A 444 28.83 -5.70 -1.74
C ASN A 444 27.69 -4.66 -1.63
N PRO A 445 27.04 -4.26 -2.74
CA PRO A 445 26.02 -3.20 -2.71
C PRO A 445 24.82 -3.43 -1.79
N THR A 446 24.56 -4.69 -1.40
CA THR A 446 23.48 -5.09 -0.48
C THR A 446 23.84 -4.98 1.00
N GLN A 447 25.12 -4.77 1.33
CA GLN A 447 25.58 -4.57 2.70
C GLN A 447 25.62 -3.07 3.04
N GLY A 448 25.54 -2.73 4.33
CA GLY A 448 25.73 -1.33 4.78
C GLY A 448 24.73 -0.34 4.16
N VAL A 449 23.52 -0.78 3.81
CA VAL A 449 22.55 -0.01 3.03
C VAL A 449 22.20 1.33 3.70
N GLU A 450 21.96 1.31 5.01
CA GLU A 450 21.58 2.52 5.76
C GLU A 450 22.75 3.49 5.90
N LEU A 451 23.96 3.00 6.18
CA LEU A 451 25.17 3.82 6.19
C LEU A 451 25.43 4.49 4.84
N ARG A 452 25.30 3.71 3.76
CA ARG A 452 25.49 4.21 2.41
C ARG A 452 24.48 5.30 2.06
N LYS A 453 23.19 5.08 2.37
CA LYS A 453 22.12 6.08 2.22
C LYS A 453 22.43 7.35 3.02
N ALA A 454 22.90 7.20 4.27
CA ALA A 454 23.27 8.31 5.12
C ALA A 454 24.42 9.14 4.50
N LEU A 455 25.47 8.49 3.99
CA LEU A 455 26.59 9.18 3.35
C LEU A 455 26.20 9.89 2.04
N LEU A 456 25.39 9.25 1.18
CA LEU A 456 24.88 9.88 -0.05
C LEU A 456 23.98 11.08 0.26
N SER A 457 23.09 10.94 1.25
CA SER A 457 22.23 12.04 1.69
C SER A 457 23.04 13.20 2.24
N SER A 458 24.03 12.93 3.11
CA SER A 458 24.94 13.94 3.65
C SER A 458 25.70 14.67 2.55
N LEU A 459 26.21 13.93 1.57
CA LEU A 459 26.93 14.48 0.42
C LEU A 459 26.06 15.48 -0.34
N CYS A 460 24.82 15.11 -0.64
CA CYS A 460 23.90 15.94 -1.41
C CYS A 460 23.52 17.23 -0.68
N HIS A 461 23.45 17.22 0.65
CA HIS A 461 23.15 18.42 1.45
C HIS A 461 24.39 19.27 1.76
N THR A 462 25.60 18.71 1.70
CA THR A 462 26.83 19.41 2.09
C THR A 462 27.51 20.10 0.90
N HIS A 463 27.38 19.57 -0.32
CA HIS A 463 27.99 20.15 -1.51
C HIS A 463 27.02 21.08 -2.25
N SER A 464 27.52 22.21 -2.75
CA SER A 464 26.71 23.20 -3.48
C SER A 464 26.25 22.70 -4.86
N GLU A 465 27.02 21.79 -5.47
CA GLU A 465 26.70 21.17 -6.76
C GLU A 465 26.86 19.63 -6.68
N PRO A 466 25.96 18.88 -6.02
CA PRO A 466 26.13 17.45 -5.78
C PRO A 466 26.32 16.61 -7.06
N ALA A 467 25.68 17.00 -8.16
CA ALA A 467 25.77 16.32 -9.44
C ALA A 467 27.22 16.21 -9.95
N SER A 468 28.05 17.24 -9.75
CA SER A 468 29.46 17.23 -10.17
C SER A 468 30.28 16.14 -9.48
N VAL A 469 30.03 15.92 -8.19
CA VAL A 469 30.73 14.92 -7.38
C VAL A 469 30.20 13.52 -7.68
N LEU A 470 28.87 13.38 -7.76
CA LEU A 470 28.18 12.12 -8.04
C LEU A 470 28.65 11.48 -9.35
N ARG A 471 28.98 12.27 -10.38
CA ARG A 471 29.55 11.78 -11.66
C ARG A 471 30.78 10.89 -11.47
N SER A 472 31.57 11.12 -10.43
CA SER A 472 32.80 10.36 -10.12
C SER A 472 32.57 9.18 -9.15
N MET A 473 31.33 8.93 -8.76
CA MET A 473 30.97 7.93 -7.75
C MET A 473 30.34 6.71 -8.40
N GLN A 474 30.59 5.54 -7.80
CA GLN A 474 29.86 4.33 -8.15
C GLN A 474 28.58 4.27 -7.33
N LEU A 475 27.46 3.95 -7.97
CA LEU A 475 26.15 3.82 -7.34
C LEU A 475 25.63 2.39 -7.50
N ARG A 476 24.67 2.02 -6.66
CA ARG A 476 24.08 0.68 -6.68
C ARG A 476 23.14 0.55 -7.88
N THR A 477 23.39 -0.47 -8.68
CA THR A 477 22.56 -0.81 -9.85
C THR A 477 21.32 -1.62 -9.41
N ALA A 478 20.29 -1.71 -10.24
CA ALA A 478 19.13 -2.59 -10.03
C ALA A 478 19.49 -4.09 -10.06
N ALA A 479 20.69 -4.46 -10.53
CA ALA A 479 21.28 -5.79 -10.45
C ALA A 479 22.08 -6.05 -9.15
N ASP A 480 22.05 -5.12 -8.18
CA ASP A 480 22.87 -5.18 -6.95
C ASP A 480 24.37 -5.28 -7.19
N THR A 481 24.85 -4.58 -8.22
CA THR A 481 26.27 -4.36 -8.54
C THR A 481 26.65 -2.88 -8.38
N TRP A 482 27.93 -2.54 -8.55
CA TRP A 482 28.42 -1.16 -8.58
C TRP A 482 28.68 -0.74 -10.03
N ALA A 483 28.20 0.44 -10.41
CA ALA A 483 28.53 1.07 -11.69
C ALA A 483 28.74 2.57 -11.51
N LEU A 484 29.56 3.17 -12.36
CA LEU A 484 29.82 4.61 -12.33
C LEU A 484 28.52 5.37 -12.62
N ALA A 485 28.24 6.45 -11.90
CA ALA A 485 26.99 7.19 -12.05
C ALA A 485 26.73 7.70 -13.49
N THR A 486 27.78 7.98 -14.26
CA THR A 486 27.68 8.41 -15.67
C THR A 486 27.18 7.30 -16.60
N ASP A 487 27.37 6.04 -16.21
CA ASP A 487 27.01 4.86 -17.00
C ASP A 487 25.61 4.34 -16.61
N LEU A 488 24.89 5.08 -15.76
CA LEU A 488 23.59 4.71 -15.24
C LEU A 488 22.48 5.55 -15.85
N CYS A 489 21.33 4.91 -16.01
CA CYS A 489 20.05 5.53 -16.32
C CYS A 489 19.02 5.19 -15.22
N TYR A 490 17.86 5.84 -15.24
CA TYR A 490 16.75 5.51 -14.36
C TYR A 490 15.42 5.54 -15.12
N GLY A 491 14.46 4.71 -14.70
CA GLY A 491 13.12 4.66 -15.27
C GLY A 491 13.05 4.09 -16.69
N VAL A 492 14.05 3.32 -17.12
CA VAL A 492 14.09 2.67 -18.43
C VAL A 492 13.57 1.24 -18.32
N THR A 493 12.45 0.95 -18.98
CA THR A 493 11.86 -0.39 -18.98
C THR A 493 12.63 -1.29 -19.96
N GLY A 494 12.95 -2.50 -19.52
CA GLY A 494 13.62 -3.52 -20.36
C GLY A 494 15.13 -3.34 -20.55
N ALA A 495 15.74 -2.30 -19.96
CA ALA A 495 17.19 -2.13 -19.94
C ALA A 495 17.87 -3.14 -19.00
N GLU A 496 19.14 -3.46 -19.28
CA GLU A 496 19.97 -4.30 -18.44
C GLU A 496 20.07 -3.72 -17.02
N ARG A 497 19.77 -4.55 -16.02
CA ARG A 497 19.68 -4.12 -14.62
C ARG A 497 20.99 -3.57 -14.04
N SER A 498 22.14 -3.86 -14.65
CA SER A 498 23.46 -3.31 -14.27
C SER A 498 23.66 -1.86 -14.77
N ALA A 499 22.89 -1.43 -15.78
CA ALA A 499 22.92 -0.07 -16.32
C ALA A 499 21.79 0.82 -15.76
N VAL A 500 20.94 0.28 -14.88
CA VAL A 500 19.82 0.99 -14.25
C VAL A 500 20.14 1.24 -12.78
N LEU A 501 19.95 2.47 -12.31
CA LEU A 501 20.10 2.82 -10.89
C LEU A 501 19.03 2.12 -10.04
N HIS A 502 19.41 1.62 -8.87
CA HIS A 502 18.47 1.00 -7.94
C HIS A 502 17.44 2.00 -7.40
N ASP A 503 16.17 1.58 -7.28
CA ASP A 503 15.04 2.44 -6.84
C ASP A 503 15.29 3.13 -5.49
N ASP A 504 15.78 2.38 -4.49
CA ASP A 504 16.19 2.95 -3.20
C ASP A 504 17.14 4.15 -3.36
N ASP A 505 18.14 4.07 -4.24
CA ASP A 505 19.12 5.14 -4.40
C ASP A 505 18.49 6.34 -5.13
N TRP A 506 17.67 6.07 -6.15
CA TRP A 506 16.92 7.11 -6.85
C TRP A 506 15.99 7.90 -5.93
N ALA A 507 15.30 7.23 -4.99
CA ALA A 507 14.37 7.87 -4.06
C ALA A 507 15.02 9.03 -3.27
N TYR A 508 16.33 8.95 -2.98
CA TYR A 508 17.06 10.01 -2.27
C TYR A 508 17.81 10.96 -3.21
N LEU A 509 18.29 10.47 -4.37
CA LEU A 509 19.09 11.27 -5.29
C LEU A 509 18.25 12.12 -6.25
N SER A 510 17.00 11.72 -6.51
CA SER A 510 16.10 12.39 -7.47
C SER A 510 15.87 13.90 -7.27
N PRO A 511 15.92 14.49 -6.06
CA PRO A 511 15.83 15.96 -5.92
C PRO A 511 17.08 16.72 -6.41
N TRP A 512 18.22 16.04 -6.48
CA TRP A 512 19.54 16.61 -6.81
C TRP A 512 20.01 16.26 -8.22
N LEU A 513 19.38 15.25 -8.81
CA LEU A 513 19.52 14.88 -10.20
C LEU A 513 18.37 15.51 -10.98
N GLN A 514 18.60 15.94 -12.22
CA GLN A 514 17.52 16.48 -13.04
C GLN A 514 16.57 15.34 -13.40
N ALA A 515 15.44 15.25 -12.67
CA ALA A 515 14.30 14.45 -13.07
C ALA A 515 13.86 14.90 -14.47
N ASN A 516 13.54 13.93 -15.33
CA ASN A 516 13.10 14.15 -16.70
C ASN A 516 11.89 15.10 -16.78
N ASP A 517 12.14 16.39 -16.91
CA ASP A 517 11.27 17.32 -17.64
C ASP A 517 11.81 17.41 -19.07
N LEU A 518 11.63 16.32 -19.83
CA LEU A 518 11.86 16.35 -21.27
C LEU A 518 10.76 17.22 -21.89
N SER A 519 11.08 18.48 -22.16
CA SER A 519 10.36 19.26 -23.17
C SER A 519 10.52 18.54 -24.50
N VAL A 520 9.44 17.98 -25.02
CA VAL A 520 9.43 17.33 -26.32
C VAL A 520 9.75 18.37 -27.39
N ASP A 521 10.84 18.18 -28.12
CA ASP A 521 11.14 18.93 -29.33
C ASP A 521 9.97 18.74 -30.32
N SER A 522 9.25 19.83 -30.58
CA SER A 522 7.97 19.86 -31.30
C SER A 522 8.09 19.72 -32.83
N THR A 523 9.20 19.18 -33.32
CA THR A 523 9.59 19.26 -34.74
C THR A 523 9.22 18.07 -35.62
N GLU A 524 8.62 16.98 -35.09
CA GLU A 524 8.20 15.82 -35.90
C GLU A 524 6.68 15.53 -35.89
N SER A 525 5.84 16.54 -35.66
CA SER A 525 4.39 16.38 -35.42
C SER A 525 3.51 15.98 -36.63
N GLU A 526 4.00 15.87 -37.87
CA GLU A 526 3.10 15.74 -39.04
C GLU A 526 2.78 14.30 -39.53
N GLY A 527 3.26 13.23 -38.86
CA GLY A 527 3.10 11.84 -39.34
C GLY A 527 2.23 10.86 -38.51
N HIS A 528 1.83 11.21 -37.29
CA HIS A 528 1.58 10.19 -36.25
C HIS A 528 0.20 9.49 -36.23
N LEU A 529 -0.88 10.08 -36.76
CA LEU A 529 -2.21 9.46 -36.72
C LEU A 529 -2.30 8.16 -37.55
N SER A 530 -1.47 8.03 -38.59
CA SER A 530 -1.46 6.85 -39.46
C SER A 530 -1.03 5.57 -38.73
N HIS A 531 -0.14 5.66 -37.74
CA HIS A 531 0.45 4.51 -37.06
C HIS A 531 -0.48 3.83 -36.04
N VAL A 532 -1.37 4.59 -35.39
CA VAL A 532 -2.34 4.06 -34.40
C VAL A 532 -3.33 3.09 -35.07
N GLU A 533 -3.67 3.33 -36.34
CA GLU A 533 -4.57 2.47 -37.10
C GLU A 533 -4.00 1.07 -37.40
N TYR A 534 -2.68 0.94 -37.40
CA TYR A 534 -1.98 -0.33 -37.66
C TYR A 534 -1.67 -1.11 -36.39
N SER A 535 -1.80 -0.51 -35.19
CA SER A 535 -1.52 -1.17 -33.90
C SER A 535 -2.25 -2.50 -33.74
N ALA A 536 -3.50 -2.61 -34.21
CA ALA A 536 -4.26 -3.86 -34.16
C ALA A 536 -3.66 -4.97 -35.05
N SER A 537 -3.07 -4.63 -36.21
CA SER A 537 -2.39 -5.63 -37.06
C SER A 537 -1.09 -6.09 -36.40
N VAL A 538 -0.30 -5.14 -35.90
CA VAL A 538 0.97 -5.41 -35.21
C VAL A 538 0.75 -6.31 -33.99
N LEU A 539 -0.23 -5.98 -33.14
CA LEU A 539 -0.56 -6.78 -31.96
C LEU A 539 -1.07 -8.19 -32.33
N ARG A 540 -1.87 -8.31 -33.40
CA ARG A 540 -2.35 -9.62 -33.89
C ARG A 540 -1.18 -10.49 -34.34
N GLU A 541 -0.28 -9.96 -35.15
CA GLU A 541 0.91 -10.68 -35.64
C GLU A 541 1.87 -11.04 -34.49
N TYR A 542 2.01 -10.14 -33.52
CA TYR A 542 2.86 -10.36 -32.35
C TYR A 542 2.34 -11.46 -31.42
N PHE A 543 1.02 -11.50 -31.15
CA PHE A 543 0.43 -12.47 -30.21
C PHE A 543 0.03 -13.81 -30.84
N ALA A 544 -0.06 -13.92 -32.18
CA ALA A 544 -0.40 -15.19 -32.83
C ALA A 544 0.48 -16.39 -32.38
N PRO A 545 1.82 -16.26 -32.21
CA PRO A 545 2.67 -17.36 -31.72
C PRO A 545 2.48 -17.71 -30.24
N TRP A 546 1.82 -16.85 -29.46
CA TRP A 546 1.59 -17.04 -28.02
C TRP A 546 0.37 -17.91 -27.72
N GLU A 547 -0.62 -17.96 -28.62
CA GLU A 547 -1.93 -18.59 -28.38
C GLU A 547 -1.84 -20.09 -28.03
N ARG A 548 -0.77 -20.75 -28.45
CA ARG A 548 -0.48 -22.16 -28.14
C ARG A 548 0.09 -22.38 -26.74
N TRP A 549 0.63 -21.34 -26.11
CA TRP A 549 1.35 -21.45 -24.84
C TRP A 549 0.61 -20.84 -23.66
N VAL A 550 -0.23 -19.82 -23.89
CA VAL A 550 -0.94 -19.10 -22.82
C VAL A 550 -2.46 -19.01 -23.10
N PRO A 551 -3.30 -18.92 -22.05
CA PRO A 551 -4.73 -18.73 -22.21
C PRO A 551 -5.06 -17.45 -22.99
N ARG A 552 -6.03 -17.52 -23.90
CA ARG A 552 -6.48 -16.36 -24.70
C ARG A 552 -6.90 -15.16 -23.83
N LYS A 553 -7.51 -15.42 -22.66
CA LYS A 553 -7.89 -14.37 -21.72
C LYS A 553 -6.71 -13.63 -21.10
N ALA A 554 -5.54 -14.28 -20.95
CA ALA A 554 -4.33 -13.62 -20.46
C ALA A 554 -3.79 -12.63 -21.50
N ILE A 555 -3.86 -12.96 -22.80
CA ILE A 555 -3.56 -12.02 -23.90
C ILE A 555 -4.60 -10.89 -23.91
N ALA A 556 -5.88 -11.22 -23.76
CA ALA A 556 -6.96 -10.23 -23.71
C ALA A 556 -6.79 -9.22 -22.56
N ALA A 557 -6.29 -9.64 -21.40
CA ALA A 557 -6.02 -8.75 -20.26
C ALA A 557 -5.09 -7.59 -20.64
N LEU A 558 -4.01 -7.89 -21.35
CA LEU A 558 -3.08 -6.88 -21.82
C LEU A 558 -3.66 -6.04 -22.96
N LEU A 559 -4.30 -6.69 -23.95
CA LEU A 559 -4.92 -5.99 -25.08
C LEU A 559 -6.01 -5.02 -24.63
N ALA A 560 -6.75 -5.35 -23.56
CA ALA A 560 -7.77 -4.48 -23.00
C ALA A 560 -7.19 -3.15 -22.53
N LEU A 561 -6.00 -3.15 -21.92
CA LEU A 561 -5.32 -1.93 -21.50
C LEU A 561 -4.77 -1.10 -22.67
N LEU A 562 -4.64 -1.67 -23.87
CA LEU A 562 -4.25 -0.97 -25.10
C LEU A 562 -5.45 -0.60 -25.99
N ALA A 563 -6.67 -0.96 -25.58
CA ALA A 563 -7.88 -0.90 -26.40
C ALA A 563 -8.62 0.45 -26.41
N GLY A 564 -7.88 1.56 -26.24
CA GLY A 564 -8.43 2.89 -26.52
C GLY A 564 -8.69 3.13 -28.02
N ASN A 565 -8.02 2.37 -28.90
CA ASN A 565 -8.37 2.28 -30.32
C ASN A 565 -9.45 1.21 -30.58
N ARG A 566 -10.49 1.53 -31.36
CA ARG A 566 -11.60 0.62 -31.69
C ARG A 566 -11.17 -0.69 -32.38
N LYS A 567 -10.16 -0.66 -33.26
CA LYS A 567 -9.63 -1.86 -33.93
C LYS A 567 -8.91 -2.78 -32.92
N VAL A 568 -8.19 -2.22 -31.94
CA VAL A 568 -7.56 -2.99 -30.85
C VAL A 568 -8.61 -3.55 -29.89
N ARG A 569 -9.66 -2.78 -29.59
CA ARG A 569 -10.82 -3.27 -28.83
C ARG A 569 -11.48 -4.48 -29.49
N LYS A 570 -11.74 -4.43 -30.79
CA LYS A 570 -12.25 -5.58 -31.55
C LYS A 570 -11.33 -6.79 -31.49
N LEU A 571 -10.02 -6.57 -31.61
CA LEU A 571 -9.03 -7.65 -31.44
C LEU A 571 -9.13 -8.26 -30.04
N CYS A 572 -9.20 -7.43 -28.98
CA CYS A 572 -9.38 -7.90 -27.61
C CYS A 572 -10.66 -8.74 -27.45
N GLU A 573 -11.78 -8.30 -28.01
CA GLU A 573 -13.06 -9.02 -27.99
C GLU A 573 -12.95 -10.41 -28.63
N SER A 574 -12.18 -10.57 -29.71
CA SER A 574 -11.93 -11.90 -30.31
C SER A 574 -11.18 -12.87 -29.38
N TYR A 575 -10.40 -12.37 -28.42
CA TYR A 575 -9.72 -13.18 -27.41
C TYR A 575 -10.60 -13.47 -26.17
N LEU A 576 -11.65 -12.67 -25.93
CA LEU A 576 -12.58 -12.82 -24.80
C LEU A 576 -13.72 -13.81 -25.07
N GLY A 577 -14.06 -14.05 -26.33
CA GLY A 577 -15.16 -14.95 -26.72
C GLY A 577 -16.52 -14.36 -26.34
N LEU A 578 -17.27 -15.04 -25.45
CA LEU A 578 -18.63 -14.61 -25.05
C LEU A 578 -18.65 -13.58 -23.91
N GLN A 579 -17.50 -13.29 -23.27
CA GLN A 579 -17.43 -12.35 -22.16
C GLN A 579 -17.42 -10.90 -22.68
N SER A 580 -18.26 -10.04 -22.09
CA SER A 580 -18.30 -8.62 -22.44
C SER A 580 -16.98 -7.93 -22.09
N TYR A 581 -16.43 -7.16 -23.04
CA TYR A 581 -15.24 -6.32 -22.85
C TYR A 581 -15.36 -5.41 -21.62
N ALA A 582 -16.50 -4.73 -21.45
CA ALA A 582 -16.70 -3.82 -20.32
C ALA A 582 -16.71 -4.53 -18.96
N LEU A 583 -17.33 -5.73 -18.89
CA LEU A 583 -17.31 -6.54 -17.67
C LEU A 583 -15.89 -7.03 -17.36
N PHE A 584 -15.15 -7.45 -18.38
CA PHE A 584 -13.78 -7.92 -18.22
C PHE A 584 -12.82 -6.81 -17.78
N VAL A 585 -12.95 -5.58 -18.31
CA VAL A 585 -12.19 -4.42 -17.83
C VAL A 585 -12.52 -4.09 -16.37
N ASN A 586 -13.78 -4.24 -15.96
CA ASN A 586 -14.15 -4.08 -14.56
C ASN A 586 -13.49 -5.15 -13.68
N GLU A 587 -13.44 -6.42 -14.11
CA GLU A 587 -12.72 -7.50 -13.43
C GLU A 587 -11.21 -7.18 -13.27
N LEU A 588 -10.57 -6.62 -14.30
CA LEU A 588 -9.16 -6.15 -14.24
C LEU A 588 -8.93 -5.05 -13.19
N SER A 589 -9.99 -4.36 -12.76
CA SER A 589 -9.94 -3.25 -11.80
C SER A 589 -10.57 -3.53 -10.43
N GLN A 590 -11.08 -4.76 -10.18
CA GLN A 590 -11.90 -5.08 -9.01
C GLN A 590 -11.23 -4.82 -7.64
N ASP A 591 -9.90 -4.77 -7.59
CA ASP A 591 -9.11 -4.43 -6.39
C ASP A 591 -8.10 -3.29 -6.64
N SER A 592 -8.39 -2.42 -7.61
CA SER A 592 -7.49 -1.32 -7.96
C SER A 592 -7.52 -0.19 -6.93
N LYS A 593 -6.34 0.34 -6.59
CA LYS A 593 -6.18 1.56 -5.79
C LYS A 593 -5.42 2.61 -6.60
N PRO A 594 -5.86 3.89 -6.61
CA PRO A 594 -5.08 4.95 -7.21
C PRO A 594 -3.75 5.14 -6.46
N LEU A 595 -2.66 5.38 -7.21
CA LEU A 595 -1.36 5.70 -6.63
C LEU A 595 -1.37 7.18 -6.18
N THR A 596 -1.36 7.40 -4.87
CA THR A 596 -1.37 8.72 -4.22
C THR A 596 -0.13 9.51 -4.63
N ASN A 597 -0.33 10.61 -5.37
CA ASN A 597 0.55 11.75 -5.63
C ASN A 597 0.20 12.48 -6.95
N HIS A 598 -0.72 11.94 -7.76
CA HIS A 598 -1.14 12.52 -9.06
C HIS A 598 -2.65 12.60 -9.23
N ASP A 599 -3.37 12.79 -8.12
CA ASP A 599 -4.83 12.69 -8.02
C ASP A 599 -5.62 13.58 -9.00
N ALA A 600 -5.02 14.56 -9.67
CA ALA A 600 -5.75 15.46 -10.56
C ALA A 600 -6.17 14.84 -11.92
N HIS A 601 -5.38 13.97 -12.55
CA HIS A 601 -5.59 13.61 -13.97
C HIS A 601 -6.66 12.52 -14.21
N PHE A 602 -6.77 11.56 -13.28
CA PHE A 602 -7.69 10.42 -13.36
C PHE A 602 -8.70 10.33 -12.19
N ALA A 603 -8.77 11.35 -11.32
CA ALA A 603 -9.73 11.36 -10.20
C ALA A 603 -11.17 11.11 -10.67
N GLY A 604 -11.83 10.15 -10.01
CA GLY A 604 -13.23 9.82 -10.23
C GLY A 604 -13.54 9.03 -11.51
N LEU A 605 -12.52 8.65 -12.31
CA LEU A 605 -12.70 7.87 -13.53
C LEU A 605 -12.51 6.37 -13.28
N THR A 606 -13.33 5.54 -13.91
CA THR A 606 -13.11 4.09 -13.95
C THR A 606 -11.95 3.73 -14.87
N LEU A 607 -11.36 2.53 -14.71
CA LEU A 607 -10.29 2.06 -15.60
C LEU A 607 -10.72 2.09 -17.08
N LEU A 608 -11.97 1.70 -17.37
CA LEU A 608 -12.54 1.76 -18.72
C LEU A 608 -12.50 3.19 -19.29
N GLN A 609 -12.92 4.18 -18.50
CA GLN A 609 -12.88 5.58 -18.90
C GLN A 609 -11.46 6.11 -19.06
N CYS A 610 -10.50 5.59 -18.29
CA CYS A 610 -9.08 5.94 -18.43
C CYS A 610 -8.50 5.39 -19.74
N ILE A 611 -8.78 4.13 -20.08
CA ILE A 611 -8.35 3.49 -21.34
C ILE A 611 -8.88 4.26 -22.56
N GLU A 612 -10.13 4.74 -22.50
CA GLU A 612 -10.75 5.50 -23.60
C GLU A 612 -10.09 6.86 -23.87
N LYS A 613 -9.27 7.38 -22.96
CA LYS A 613 -8.53 8.62 -23.17
C LYS A 613 -7.25 8.45 -24.00
N TYR A 614 -6.71 7.24 -24.15
CA TYR A 614 -5.41 7.00 -24.79
C TYR A 614 -5.48 6.03 -25.96
N ALA A 615 -5.01 6.45 -27.13
CA ALA A 615 -4.81 5.58 -28.27
C ALA A 615 -3.31 5.45 -28.57
N PHE A 616 -2.77 4.24 -28.41
CA PHE A 616 -1.34 3.97 -28.57
C PHE A 616 -0.98 3.58 -30.01
N ALA A 617 0.14 4.13 -30.49
CA ALA A 617 0.83 3.59 -31.67
C ALA A 617 1.82 2.52 -31.18
N VAL A 618 1.55 1.25 -31.48
CA VAL A 618 2.36 0.12 -31.03
C VAL A 618 3.36 -0.28 -32.13
N LYS A 619 4.64 -0.39 -31.78
CA LYS A 619 5.71 -0.83 -32.68
C LYS A 619 6.53 -1.96 -32.06
N VAL A 620 6.99 -2.89 -32.88
CA VAL A 620 7.93 -3.93 -32.45
C VAL A 620 9.34 -3.36 -32.48
N TYR A 621 10.08 -3.51 -31.38
CA TYR A 621 11.47 -3.11 -31.25
C TYR A 621 12.38 -4.30 -31.59
N GLU A 622 13.21 -4.11 -32.62
CA GLU A 622 14.04 -5.17 -33.21
C GLU A 622 15.50 -5.14 -32.73
N GLU A 623 15.96 -4.04 -32.14
CA GLU A 623 17.35 -3.90 -31.67
C GLU A 623 17.55 -4.50 -30.27
N ASN A 624 18.81 -4.85 -29.96
CA ASN A 624 19.20 -5.40 -28.65
C ASN A 624 19.76 -4.35 -27.68
N THR A 625 19.76 -3.09 -28.07
CA THR A 625 20.27 -1.96 -27.28
C THR A 625 19.26 -0.82 -27.33
N LEU A 626 19.13 -0.03 -26.27
CA LEU A 626 18.30 1.17 -26.20
C LEU A 626 19.18 2.42 -26.17
N GLN A 627 18.76 3.47 -26.88
CA GLN A 627 19.27 4.83 -26.70
C GLN A 627 18.44 5.54 -25.63
N VAL A 628 19.08 5.96 -24.54
CA VAL A 628 18.42 6.58 -23.39
C VAL A 628 19.24 7.76 -22.87
N HIS A 629 18.70 8.50 -21.91
CA HIS A 629 19.46 9.49 -21.16
C HIS A 629 20.05 8.89 -19.88
N SER A 630 21.29 9.24 -19.58
CA SER A 630 21.93 8.95 -18.29
C SER A 630 21.28 9.74 -17.15
N LEU A 631 21.66 9.46 -15.91
CA LEU A 631 21.26 10.24 -14.72
C LEU A 631 21.57 11.75 -14.84
N PHE A 632 22.45 12.13 -15.75
CA PHE A 632 22.90 13.51 -16.00
C PHE A 632 22.47 14.05 -17.37
N GLN A 633 21.44 13.47 -17.99
CA GLN A 633 20.84 13.90 -19.26
C GLN A 633 21.72 13.76 -20.51
N GLU A 634 22.85 13.04 -20.41
CA GLU A 634 23.72 12.72 -21.55
C GLU A 634 23.22 11.47 -22.29
N HIS A 635 23.50 11.36 -23.59
CA HIS A 635 23.12 10.17 -24.35
C HIS A 635 23.90 8.93 -23.89
N LEU A 636 23.18 7.86 -23.56
CA LEU A 636 23.71 6.59 -23.10
C LEU A 636 23.08 5.44 -23.91
N THR A 637 23.92 4.53 -24.39
CA THR A 637 23.47 3.29 -25.03
C THR A 637 23.50 2.17 -24.00
N VAL A 638 22.36 1.54 -23.73
CA VAL A 638 22.23 0.43 -22.76
C VAL A 638 21.78 -0.84 -23.45
N ALA A 639 22.26 -2.01 -23.02
CA ALA A 639 21.77 -3.28 -23.53
C ALA A 639 20.35 -3.57 -23.03
N LEU A 640 19.56 -4.35 -23.79
CA LEU A 640 18.33 -4.93 -23.29
C LEU A 640 18.62 -6.07 -22.31
N ALA A 641 17.82 -6.17 -21.25
CA ALA A 641 17.92 -7.26 -20.29
C ALA A 641 17.77 -8.63 -20.98
N THR A 642 18.55 -9.62 -20.56
CA THR A 642 18.43 -10.99 -21.08
C THR A 642 17.20 -11.70 -20.52
N ASP A 643 16.88 -11.43 -19.25
CA ASP A 643 15.67 -11.88 -18.57
C ASP A 643 14.51 -10.95 -18.92
N LEU A 644 13.48 -11.51 -19.57
CA LEU A 644 12.31 -10.76 -19.98
C LEU A 644 11.31 -10.71 -18.81
N ASP A 645 11.21 -9.56 -18.14
CA ASP A 645 10.17 -9.32 -17.11
C ASP A 645 8.87 -8.80 -17.74
N THR A 646 8.98 -7.85 -18.69
CA THR A 646 7.86 -7.31 -19.46
C THR A 646 8.17 -7.34 -20.95
N ILE A 647 7.12 -7.25 -21.79
CA ILE A 647 7.32 -7.10 -23.24
C ILE A 647 7.70 -5.67 -23.64
N PHE A 648 7.59 -4.69 -22.74
CA PHE A 648 7.78 -3.28 -23.06
C PHE A 648 9.25 -2.87 -22.93
N VAL A 649 9.69 -1.97 -23.80
CA VAL A 649 11.06 -1.44 -23.80
C VAL A 649 11.09 0.06 -24.03
N GLY A 650 11.97 0.76 -23.33
CA GLY A 650 12.23 2.19 -23.53
C GLY A 650 12.07 3.04 -22.29
N GLN A 651 12.43 4.32 -22.43
CA GLN A 651 12.32 5.34 -21.38
C GLN A 651 10.94 6.00 -21.46
N HIS A 652 10.01 5.47 -20.68
CA HIS A 652 8.61 5.84 -20.71
C HIS A 652 8.29 6.81 -19.57
N GLY A 653 8.89 8.01 -19.63
CA GLY A 653 8.68 9.07 -18.64
C GLY A 653 7.28 9.70 -18.72
N TYR A 654 7.10 10.80 -17.98
CA TYR A 654 5.91 11.66 -17.91
C TYR A 654 5.36 12.19 -19.27
N ALA A 655 6.05 11.88 -20.37
CA ALA A 655 5.71 12.24 -21.75
C ALA A 655 4.33 11.74 -22.23
N PHE A 656 3.74 10.71 -21.60
CA PHE A 656 2.37 10.26 -21.92
C PHE A 656 1.31 11.36 -21.73
N TYR A 657 1.56 12.32 -20.84
CA TYR A 657 0.60 13.35 -20.44
C TYR A 657 0.74 14.69 -21.18
N THR A 658 1.67 14.77 -22.14
CA THR A 658 2.01 16.03 -22.85
C THR A 658 1.35 16.18 -24.24
N GLY A 659 0.79 15.10 -24.79
CA GLY A 659 -0.17 15.11 -25.91
C GLY A 659 0.41 15.12 -27.33
N GLN A 660 0.54 13.93 -27.94
CA GLN A 660 -0.16 13.42 -29.14
C GLN A 660 0.18 11.92 -29.24
N ALA A 661 -0.84 11.06 -29.47
CA ALA A 661 -0.80 9.59 -29.58
C ALA A 661 0.48 8.90 -29.04
N PRO A 662 0.53 8.50 -27.76
CA PRO A 662 1.73 7.94 -27.17
C PRO A 662 2.20 6.66 -27.88
N GLN A 663 3.49 6.60 -28.19
CA GLN A 663 4.11 5.41 -28.79
C GLN A 663 4.50 4.41 -27.70
N ILE A 664 4.22 3.13 -27.95
CA ILE A 664 4.65 2.02 -27.10
C ILE A 664 5.48 1.06 -27.95
N PHE A 665 6.65 0.69 -27.43
CA PHE A 665 7.53 -0.28 -28.06
C PHE A 665 7.43 -1.63 -27.34
N ILE A 666 7.17 -2.70 -28.10
CA ILE A 666 7.18 -4.08 -27.62
C ILE A 666 8.39 -4.81 -28.19
N ARG A 667 9.17 -5.47 -27.34
CA ARG A 667 10.39 -6.17 -27.75
C ARG A 667 10.08 -7.39 -28.61
N ARG A 668 10.84 -7.61 -29.69
CA ARG A 668 10.80 -8.88 -30.43
C ARG A 668 11.47 -9.99 -29.62
N PHE A 669 10.77 -11.11 -29.43
CA PHE A 669 11.37 -12.36 -28.94
C PHE A 669 10.55 -13.58 -29.40
N SER A 670 11.09 -14.78 -29.20
CA SER A 670 10.47 -16.06 -29.58
C SER A 670 9.80 -16.74 -28.38
N PRO A 671 8.45 -16.85 -28.32
CA PRO A 671 7.76 -17.45 -27.16
C PRO A 671 8.12 -18.92 -26.90
N ASP A 672 8.56 -19.67 -27.91
CA ASP A 672 9.01 -21.07 -27.77
C ASP A 672 10.25 -21.28 -26.91
N GLN A 673 10.99 -20.21 -26.61
CA GLN A 673 12.15 -20.26 -25.71
C GLN A 673 11.77 -20.22 -24.22
N TYR A 674 10.48 -20.01 -23.91
CA TYR A 674 9.97 -19.82 -22.56
C TYR A 674 8.91 -20.87 -22.23
N THR A 675 8.78 -21.20 -20.95
CA THR A 675 7.68 -22.06 -20.48
C THR A 675 6.34 -21.30 -20.48
N PRO A 676 5.19 -22.00 -20.56
CA PRO A 676 3.87 -21.39 -20.39
C PRO A 676 3.76 -20.51 -19.14
N GLN A 677 4.34 -20.95 -18.01
CA GLN A 677 4.34 -20.21 -16.75
C GLN A 677 5.15 -18.93 -16.83
N GLN A 678 6.32 -18.95 -17.49
CA GLN A 678 7.14 -17.76 -17.71
C GLN A 678 6.42 -16.74 -18.61
N LEU A 679 5.83 -17.19 -19.73
CA LEU A 679 5.06 -16.32 -20.62
C LEU A 679 3.85 -15.70 -19.93
N LEU A 680 3.18 -16.49 -19.08
CA LEU A 680 2.04 -16.03 -18.29
C LEU A 680 2.47 -14.99 -17.25
N ALA A 681 3.62 -15.17 -16.61
CA ALA A 681 4.22 -14.18 -15.70
C ALA A 681 4.60 -12.88 -16.43
N ILE A 682 5.20 -12.98 -17.63
CA ILE A 682 5.55 -11.83 -18.48
C ILE A 682 4.30 -11.02 -18.85
N LEU A 683 3.21 -11.68 -19.25
CA LEU A 683 1.95 -11.00 -19.55
C LEU A 683 1.35 -10.33 -18.33
N LYS A 684 1.42 -10.98 -17.16
CA LYS A 684 0.94 -10.41 -15.89
C LYS A 684 1.69 -9.14 -15.56
N ARG A 685 3.03 -9.19 -15.59
CA ARG A 685 3.88 -8.03 -15.30
C ARG A 685 3.70 -6.92 -16.32
N SER A 686 3.57 -7.25 -17.60
CA SER A 686 3.26 -6.28 -18.66
C SER A 686 1.90 -5.60 -18.43
N THR A 687 0.91 -6.35 -17.95
CA THR A 687 -0.42 -5.81 -17.61
C THR A 687 -0.32 -4.87 -16.41
N SER A 688 0.38 -5.27 -15.34
CA SER A 688 0.65 -4.42 -14.18
C SER A 688 1.43 -3.16 -14.56
N TRP A 689 2.40 -3.25 -15.47
CA TRP A 689 3.20 -2.11 -15.93
C TRP A 689 2.33 -1.03 -16.59
N LEU A 690 1.39 -1.40 -17.48
CA LEU A 690 0.46 -0.43 -18.08
C LEU A 690 -0.47 0.18 -17.02
N GLN A 691 -0.97 -0.65 -16.11
CA GLN A 691 -1.93 -0.22 -15.09
C GLN A 691 -1.30 0.75 -14.09
N GLU A 692 -0.12 0.42 -13.56
CA GLU A 692 0.61 1.23 -12.58
C GLU A 692 1.31 2.43 -13.23
N GLY A 693 1.95 2.23 -14.40
CA GLY A 693 2.80 3.23 -15.03
C GLY A 693 2.06 4.25 -15.89
N ILE A 694 0.95 3.87 -16.56
CA ILE A 694 0.20 4.77 -17.44
C ILE A 694 -1.11 5.20 -16.80
N TYR A 695 -1.88 4.25 -16.27
CA TYR A 695 -3.19 4.52 -15.67
C TYR A 695 -3.14 4.88 -14.18
N LEU A 696 -1.95 4.80 -13.55
CA LEU A 696 -1.70 5.13 -12.14
C LEU A 696 -2.63 4.39 -11.17
N GLN A 697 -3.04 3.17 -11.54
CA GLN A 697 -3.89 2.29 -10.75
C GLN A 697 -3.13 1.01 -10.41
N ARG A 698 -3.07 0.67 -9.13
CA ARG A 698 -2.44 -0.58 -8.65
C ARG A 698 -3.51 -1.62 -8.35
N ALA A 699 -3.54 -2.72 -9.10
CA ALA A 699 -4.47 -3.84 -8.88
C ALA A 699 -3.75 -5.15 -8.56
N ARG A 700 -4.39 -5.98 -7.73
CA ARG A 700 -3.94 -7.36 -7.49
C ARG A 700 -4.46 -8.27 -8.58
N LEU A 701 -3.61 -8.62 -9.54
CA LEU A 701 -3.97 -9.50 -10.65
C LEU A 701 -3.93 -10.99 -10.28
N ASP A 702 -3.44 -11.38 -9.09
CA ASP A 702 -3.22 -12.79 -8.71
C ASP A 702 -4.47 -13.67 -8.87
N THR A 703 -5.60 -13.24 -8.32
CA THR A 703 -6.86 -14.01 -8.35
C THR A 703 -7.39 -14.17 -9.76
N LEU A 704 -7.31 -13.11 -10.58
CA LEU A 704 -7.73 -13.15 -11.98
C LEU A 704 -6.80 -14.05 -12.80
N TRP A 705 -5.49 -13.97 -12.58
CA TRP A 705 -4.50 -14.80 -13.28
C TRP A 705 -4.63 -16.29 -12.93
N GLN A 706 -4.88 -16.61 -11.65
CA GLN A 706 -5.20 -17.98 -11.23
C GLN A 706 -6.46 -18.51 -11.91
N SER A 707 -7.47 -17.66 -12.15
CA SER A 707 -8.66 -18.06 -12.90
C SER A 707 -8.36 -18.44 -14.35
N PHE A 708 -7.32 -17.87 -14.97
CA PHE A 708 -6.90 -18.24 -16.32
C PHE A 708 -6.22 -19.60 -16.37
N GLU A 709 -5.45 -19.95 -15.34
CA GLU A 709 -4.86 -21.29 -15.17
C GLU A 709 -5.95 -22.35 -14.91
N GLN A 710 -6.99 -22.00 -14.14
CA GLN A 710 -8.12 -22.88 -13.84
C GLN A 710 -9.14 -22.99 -14.99
N ALA A 711 -9.16 -22.04 -15.93
CA ALA A 711 -10.07 -22.04 -17.07
C ALA A 711 -9.87 -23.25 -18.00
N GLU A 712 -8.68 -23.87 -18.02
CA GLU A 712 -8.42 -25.14 -18.71
C GLU A 712 -9.23 -26.31 -18.11
N GLN A 713 -9.66 -26.21 -16.85
CA GLN A 713 -10.54 -27.18 -16.19
C GLN A 713 -12.04 -26.82 -16.31
N LEU A 714 -12.37 -25.61 -16.78
CA LEU A 714 -13.76 -25.13 -16.83
C LEU A 714 -14.59 -25.92 -17.87
N ASP A 715 -14.04 -26.25 -19.04
CA ASP A 715 -14.77 -27.03 -20.05
C ASP A 715 -15.03 -28.47 -19.60
N VAL A 716 -14.07 -29.09 -18.89
CA VAL A 716 -14.24 -30.40 -18.25
C VAL A 716 -15.27 -30.31 -17.12
N ASN A 717 -15.24 -29.25 -16.31
CA ASN A 717 -16.18 -29.05 -15.20
C ASN A 717 -17.60 -28.73 -15.69
N ILE A 718 -17.78 -27.95 -16.76
CA ILE A 718 -19.09 -27.68 -17.39
C ILE A 718 -19.66 -28.98 -17.98
N ALA A 719 -18.84 -29.75 -18.69
CA ALA A 719 -19.24 -31.07 -19.19
C ALA A 719 -19.57 -32.03 -18.04
N ARG A 720 -18.76 -32.04 -16.97
CA ARG A 720 -18.97 -32.82 -15.76
C ARG A 720 -20.30 -32.46 -15.10
N VAL A 721 -20.57 -31.20 -14.78
CA VAL A 721 -21.85 -30.75 -14.19
C VAL A 721 -23.04 -31.16 -15.07
N THR A 722 -22.93 -30.98 -16.39
CA THR A 722 -24.02 -31.31 -17.32
C THR A 722 -24.24 -32.83 -17.46
N ILE A 723 -23.18 -33.64 -17.44
CA ILE A 723 -23.24 -35.11 -17.46
C ILE A 723 -23.72 -35.65 -16.12
N LEU A 724 -23.31 -35.02 -15.03
CA LEU A 724 -23.74 -35.34 -13.68
C LEU A 724 -25.26 -35.13 -13.53
N ASN A 725 -25.82 -34.06 -14.09
CA ASN A 725 -27.26 -33.80 -14.07
C ASN A 725 -28.12 -34.90 -14.72
N SER A 726 -27.55 -35.72 -15.62
CA SER A 726 -28.29 -36.83 -16.24
C SER A 726 -27.65 -38.20 -15.99
N ILE A 727 -26.75 -38.32 -14.99
CA ILE A 727 -26.09 -39.57 -14.63
C ILE A 727 -27.06 -40.55 -13.95
N VAL A 728 -28.00 -40.02 -13.16
CA VAL A 728 -28.99 -40.81 -12.43
C VAL A 728 -29.87 -41.60 -13.38
N GLU A 729 -30.48 -40.95 -14.37
CA GLU A 729 -31.30 -41.63 -15.39
C GLU A 729 -30.52 -42.74 -16.11
N ARG A 730 -29.23 -42.50 -16.42
CA ARG A 730 -28.35 -43.49 -17.03
C ARG A 730 -28.15 -44.71 -16.12
N LEU A 731 -27.83 -44.50 -14.85
CA LEU A 731 -27.62 -45.60 -13.90
C LEU A 731 -28.89 -46.43 -13.70
N LYS A 732 -30.09 -45.83 -13.75
CA LYS A 732 -31.37 -46.58 -13.71
C LYS A 732 -31.50 -47.56 -14.87
N THR A 733 -31.13 -47.14 -16.09
CA THR A 733 -31.23 -48.01 -17.29
C THR A 733 -30.28 -49.21 -17.26
N LEU A 734 -29.20 -49.15 -16.47
CA LEU A 734 -28.22 -50.24 -16.35
C LEU A 734 -28.64 -51.36 -15.39
N GLY A 735 -29.64 -51.13 -14.52
CA GLY A 735 -30.19 -52.17 -13.63
C GLY A 735 -29.19 -52.75 -12.63
N LEU A 736 -28.31 -51.92 -12.07
CA LEU A 736 -27.24 -52.31 -11.15
C LEU A 736 -27.80 -52.83 -9.81
N LYS A 737 -27.13 -53.81 -9.18
CA LYS A 737 -27.58 -54.44 -7.92
C LYS A 737 -26.88 -53.89 -6.68
N ASN A 738 -26.01 -52.89 -6.84
CA ASN A 738 -25.24 -52.27 -5.76
C ASN A 738 -26.14 -51.61 -4.68
N SER A 739 -26.09 -52.13 -3.45
CA SER A 739 -26.94 -51.66 -2.34
C SER A 739 -26.71 -50.19 -1.98
N GLN A 740 -25.47 -49.71 -2.04
CA GLN A 740 -25.13 -48.35 -1.63
C GLN A 740 -25.42 -47.32 -2.72
N LEU A 741 -25.20 -47.66 -4.00
CA LEU A 741 -25.67 -46.83 -5.10
C LEU A 741 -27.21 -46.71 -5.05
N ASN A 742 -27.92 -47.80 -4.75
CA ASN A 742 -29.38 -47.78 -4.62
C ASN A 742 -29.87 -46.85 -3.49
N VAL A 743 -29.10 -46.65 -2.41
CA VAL A 743 -29.41 -45.66 -1.37
C VAL A 743 -29.31 -44.24 -1.92
N LEU A 744 -28.21 -43.89 -2.59
CA LEU A 744 -28.02 -42.57 -3.19
C LEU A 744 -29.06 -42.27 -4.28
N MET A 745 -29.41 -43.28 -5.09
CA MET A 745 -30.44 -43.19 -6.12
C MET A 745 -31.84 -42.93 -5.51
N ARG A 746 -32.17 -43.58 -4.39
CA ARG A 746 -33.43 -43.32 -3.65
C ARG A 746 -33.45 -41.95 -3.00
N ALA A 747 -32.32 -41.49 -2.46
CA ALA A 747 -32.20 -40.14 -1.90
C ALA A 747 -32.44 -39.08 -2.97
N TYR A 748 -31.88 -39.26 -4.17
CA TYR A 748 -32.13 -38.40 -5.32
C TYR A 748 -33.62 -38.41 -5.73
N GLU A 749 -34.26 -39.58 -5.83
CA GLU A 749 -35.68 -39.70 -6.17
C GLU A 749 -36.59 -39.02 -5.14
N SER A 750 -36.29 -39.18 -3.84
CA SER A 750 -37.05 -38.55 -2.77
C SER A 750 -36.96 -37.03 -2.81
N GLU A 751 -35.78 -36.47 -3.06
CA GLU A 751 -35.58 -35.02 -3.17
C GLU A 751 -36.24 -34.46 -4.43
N LEU A 752 -36.16 -35.18 -5.56
CA LEU A 752 -36.82 -34.80 -6.81
C LEU A 752 -38.35 -34.79 -6.66
N HIS A 753 -38.93 -35.79 -5.98
CA HIS A 753 -40.35 -35.80 -5.63
C HIS A 753 -40.74 -34.64 -4.72
N SER A 754 -39.94 -34.33 -3.69
CA SER A 754 -40.21 -33.20 -2.79
C SER A 754 -40.20 -31.85 -3.52
N LEU A 755 -39.34 -31.69 -4.54
CA LEU A 755 -39.27 -30.48 -5.35
C LEU A 755 -40.44 -30.36 -6.33
N ALA A 756 -40.86 -31.47 -6.95
CA ALA A 756 -42.03 -31.51 -7.81
C ALA A 756 -43.33 -31.18 -7.04
N GLU A 757 -43.42 -31.56 -5.77
CA GLU A 757 -44.54 -31.21 -4.88
C GLU A 757 -44.53 -29.73 -4.43
N LYS A 758 -43.38 -29.05 -4.51
CA LYS A 758 -43.19 -27.67 -4.01
C LYS A 758 -43.16 -26.59 -5.09
N SER A 759 -43.08 -26.93 -6.38
CA SER A 759 -42.85 -25.94 -7.45
C SER A 759 -44.09 -25.58 -8.27
N ASP A 760 -44.51 -24.32 -8.24
CA ASP A 760 -45.29 -23.67 -9.32
C ASP A 760 -44.35 -23.39 -10.52
N GLY A 761 -43.97 -24.45 -11.23
CA GLY A 761 -43.50 -24.42 -12.62
C GLY A 761 -42.26 -23.59 -13.01
N LYS A 762 -41.49 -22.94 -12.11
CA LYS A 762 -40.43 -21.99 -12.53
C LYS A 762 -39.03 -22.10 -11.91
N SER A 763 -38.71 -23.07 -11.05
CA SER A 763 -37.30 -23.34 -10.71
C SER A 763 -37.09 -24.76 -10.21
N LEU A 764 -36.42 -25.59 -11.01
CA LEU A 764 -36.07 -26.99 -10.72
C LEU A 764 -34.61 -27.14 -10.25
N HIS A 765 -33.93 -26.06 -9.87
CA HIS A 765 -32.54 -26.13 -9.38
C HIS A 765 -32.50 -26.15 -7.84
N SER A 766 -32.20 -27.32 -7.27
CA SER A 766 -31.94 -27.52 -5.85
C SER A 766 -30.46 -27.81 -5.63
N SER A 767 -29.83 -27.07 -4.71
CA SER A 767 -28.45 -27.35 -4.29
C SER A 767 -28.32 -28.77 -3.73
N LYS A 768 -29.33 -29.28 -3.01
CA LYS A 768 -29.34 -30.65 -2.49
C LYS A 768 -29.33 -31.73 -3.56
N LEU A 769 -30.04 -31.54 -4.67
CA LEU A 769 -29.97 -32.49 -5.80
C LEU A 769 -28.56 -32.52 -6.40
N THR A 770 -27.92 -31.35 -6.44
CA THR A 770 -26.55 -31.21 -6.94
C THR A 770 -25.56 -31.92 -6.03
N ASP A 771 -25.71 -31.79 -4.71
CA ASP A 771 -24.88 -32.47 -3.70
C ASP A 771 -24.99 -34.01 -3.83
N ILE A 772 -26.20 -34.55 -3.92
CA ILE A 772 -26.44 -36.00 -4.09
C ILE A 772 -25.80 -36.51 -5.40
N VAL A 773 -25.88 -35.72 -6.47
CA VAL A 773 -25.28 -36.06 -7.77
C VAL A 773 -23.75 -36.09 -7.69
N TYR A 774 -23.12 -35.18 -6.95
CA TYR A 774 -21.69 -35.23 -6.67
C TYR A 774 -21.30 -36.43 -5.82
N GLU A 775 -22.11 -36.78 -4.80
CA GLU A 775 -21.89 -38.01 -4.01
C GLU A 775 -21.96 -39.28 -4.87
N ILE A 776 -22.86 -39.33 -5.85
CA ILE A 776 -22.93 -40.44 -6.82
C ILE A 776 -21.66 -40.47 -7.67
N ALA A 777 -21.18 -39.33 -8.15
CA ALA A 777 -19.95 -39.23 -8.94
C ALA A 777 -18.72 -39.72 -8.15
N ASP A 778 -18.59 -39.25 -6.91
CA ASP A 778 -17.50 -39.62 -6.01
C ASP A 778 -17.58 -41.10 -5.63
N ALA A 779 -18.78 -41.66 -5.43
CA ALA A 779 -18.94 -43.09 -5.21
C ALA A 779 -18.46 -43.94 -6.41
N ILE A 780 -18.69 -43.49 -7.64
CA ILE A 780 -18.21 -44.17 -8.87
C ILE A 780 -16.67 -44.04 -8.99
N ARG A 781 -16.12 -42.89 -8.61
CA ARG A 781 -14.67 -42.64 -8.60
C ARG A 781 -13.97 -43.48 -7.53
N ASP A 782 -14.42 -43.40 -6.29
CA ASP A 782 -13.64 -43.87 -5.14
C ASP A 782 -13.81 -45.38 -4.87
N ARG A 783 -14.77 -46.04 -5.52
CA ARG A 783 -15.05 -47.47 -5.32
C ARG A 783 -14.76 -48.32 -6.55
N PRO A 784 -13.65 -49.06 -6.57
CA PRO A 784 -13.29 -49.95 -7.67
C PRO A 784 -14.36 -51.00 -7.99
N GLU A 785 -15.07 -51.53 -6.99
CA GLU A 785 -16.08 -52.58 -7.18
C GLU A 785 -17.31 -52.04 -7.93
N LEU A 786 -17.77 -50.83 -7.57
CA LEU A 786 -18.89 -50.17 -8.25
C LEU A 786 -18.51 -49.82 -9.69
N ARG A 787 -17.28 -49.33 -9.91
CA ARG A 787 -16.75 -49.04 -11.24
C ARG A 787 -16.73 -50.28 -12.12
N ALA A 788 -16.28 -51.42 -11.58
CA ALA A 788 -16.26 -52.69 -12.29
C ALA A 788 -17.68 -53.20 -12.63
N GLU A 789 -18.65 -53.03 -11.72
CA GLU A 789 -20.06 -53.39 -11.95
C GLU A 789 -20.67 -52.55 -13.09
N ILE A 790 -20.45 -51.22 -13.08
CA ILE A 790 -20.90 -50.30 -14.13
C ILE A 790 -20.27 -50.66 -15.47
N LEU A 791 -18.94 -50.82 -15.52
CA LEU A 791 -18.22 -51.18 -16.75
C LEU A 791 -18.72 -52.52 -17.32
N THR A 792 -19.01 -53.50 -16.47
CA THR A 792 -19.54 -54.81 -16.89
C THR A 792 -20.94 -54.67 -17.50
N ALA A 793 -21.83 -53.88 -16.86
CA ALA A 793 -23.17 -53.63 -17.38
C ALA A 793 -23.14 -52.88 -18.72
N VAL A 794 -22.30 -51.84 -18.84
CA VAL A 794 -22.13 -51.07 -20.09
C VAL A 794 -21.56 -51.96 -21.21
N ARG A 795 -20.54 -52.78 -20.92
CA ARG A 795 -19.95 -53.72 -21.90
C ARG A 795 -20.96 -54.72 -22.41
N LYS A 796 -21.70 -55.37 -21.50
CA LYS A 796 -22.75 -56.32 -21.88
C LYS A 796 -23.76 -55.66 -22.81
N ARG A 797 -24.11 -54.39 -22.56
CA ARG A 797 -25.05 -53.65 -23.41
C ARG A 797 -24.48 -53.32 -24.79
N ILE A 798 -23.19 -53.00 -24.88
CA ILE A 798 -22.48 -52.80 -26.15
C ILE A 798 -22.38 -54.11 -26.94
N GLU A 799 -22.14 -55.23 -26.27
CA GLU A 799 -22.10 -56.58 -26.85
C GLU A 799 -23.49 -57.05 -27.31
N ASP A 800 -24.55 -56.81 -26.52
CA ASP A 800 -25.95 -57.07 -26.90
C ASP A 800 -26.33 -56.31 -28.18
N ALA A 801 -25.76 -55.10 -28.35
CA ALA A 801 -25.86 -54.28 -29.55
C ALA A 801 -24.98 -54.75 -30.71
N GLN A 802 -24.37 -55.95 -30.62
CA GLN A 802 -23.56 -56.61 -31.66
C GLN A 802 -22.20 -55.96 -31.98
N TYR A 803 -21.72 -55.02 -31.16
CA TYR A 803 -20.35 -54.51 -31.29
C TYR A 803 -19.33 -55.57 -30.82
N GLN A 804 -18.16 -55.57 -31.44
CA GLN A 804 -17.03 -56.43 -31.10
C GLN A 804 -15.75 -55.58 -30.95
N PRO A 805 -14.67 -56.11 -30.36
CA PRO A 805 -13.40 -55.39 -30.28
C PRO A 805 -12.92 -54.83 -31.64
N SER A 806 -13.10 -55.57 -32.75
CA SER A 806 -12.71 -55.10 -34.08
C SER A 806 -13.62 -54.01 -34.67
N SER A 807 -14.77 -53.71 -34.06
CA SER A 807 -15.65 -52.59 -34.45
C SER A 807 -15.08 -51.22 -34.04
N VAL A 808 -14.26 -51.17 -32.98
CA VAL A 808 -13.79 -49.91 -32.37
C VAL A 808 -13.05 -49.00 -33.36
N PRO A 809 -12.07 -49.49 -34.16
CA PRO A 809 -11.36 -48.62 -35.10
C PRO A 809 -12.27 -48.05 -36.20
N PHE A 810 -13.29 -48.79 -36.65
CA PHE A 810 -14.23 -48.31 -37.67
C PHE A 810 -15.11 -47.17 -37.13
N GLU A 811 -15.57 -47.26 -35.88
CA GLU A 811 -16.34 -46.19 -35.24
C GLU A 811 -15.48 -44.94 -34.99
N LEU A 812 -14.23 -45.11 -34.53
CA LEU A 812 -13.32 -43.98 -34.36
C LEU A 812 -12.92 -43.33 -35.70
N PHE A 813 -12.75 -44.12 -36.75
CA PHE A 813 -12.51 -43.63 -38.10
C PHE A 813 -13.68 -42.81 -38.63
N GLN A 814 -14.91 -43.26 -38.40
CA GLN A 814 -16.09 -42.50 -38.78
C GLN A 814 -16.20 -41.19 -37.98
N ASN A 815 -15.99 -41.22 -36.66
CA ASN A 815 -16.00 -40.01 -35.85
C ASN A 815 -14.96 -38.99 -36.34
N ALA A 816 -13.79 -39.48 -36.78
CA ALA A 816 -12.76 -38.64 -37.39
C ALA A 816 -13.19 -38.06 -38.74
N ASP A 817 -13.80 -38.85 -39.63
CA ASP A 817 -14.30 -38.37 -40.93
C ASP A 817 -15.42 -37.33 -40.78
N ASP A 818 -16.31 -37.54 -39.80
CA ASP A 818 -17.35 -36.58 -39.42
C ASP A 818 -16.72 -35.29 -38.85
N ALA A 819 -15.74 -35.39 -37.95
CA ALA A 819 -15.05 -34.22 -37.39
C ALA A 819 -14.34 -33.38 -38.47
N VAL A 820 -13.83 -34.00 -39.53
CA VAL A 820 -13.23 -33.29 -40.67
C VAL A 820 -14.30 -32.59 -41.52
N GLU A 821 -15.45 -33.24 -41.78
CA GLU A 821 -16.58 -32.58 -42.48
C GLU A 821 -17.10 -31.37 -41.69
N GLU A 822 -17.22 -31.51 -40.37
CA GLU A 822 -17.65 -30.43 -39.49
C GLU A 822 -16.62 -29.29 -39.46
N LEU A 823 -15.32 -29.60 -39.50
CA LEU A 823 -14.28 -28.58 -39.63
C LEU A 823 -14.38 -27.82 -40.96
N PHE A 824 -14.58 -28.52 -42.08
CA PHE A 824 -14.74 -27.89 -43.39
C PHE A 824 -16.02 -27.06 -43.51
N THR A 825 -17.04 -27.41 -42.73
CA THR A 825 -18.27 -26.60 -42.61
C THR A 825 -18.01 -25.33 -41.80
N LEU A 826 -17.22 -25.43 -40.72
CA LEU A 826 -16.84 -24.30 -39.86
C LEU A 826 -15.82 -23.36 -40.51
N ASP A 827 -14.90 -23.91 -41.30
CA ASP A 827 -13.82 -23.20 -41.97
C ASP A 827 -13.58 -23.81 -43.36
N SER A 828 -14.14 -23.16 -44.39
CA SER A 828 -14.09 -23.69 -45.75
C SER A 828 -12.69 -23.61 -46.39
N GLU A 829 -11.81 -22.74 -45.88
CA GLU A 829 -10.48 -22.51 -46.47
C GLU A 829 -9.54 -23.69 -46.21
N VAL A 830 -9.64 -24.31 -45.04
CA VAL A 830 -8.78 -25.43 -44.63
C VAL A 830 -9.08 -26.73 -45.40
N ARG A 831 -10.14 -26.75 -46.24
CA ARG A 831 -10.50 -27.91 -47.07
C ARG A 831 -9.40 -28.33 -48.05
N ASN A 832 -8.53 -27.40 -48.44
CA ASN A 832 -7.42 -27.65 -49.35
C ASN A 832 -6.15 -28.17 -48.63
N GLU A 833 -6.12 -28.13 -47.30
CA GLU A 833 -5.00 -28.59 -46.49
C GLU A 833 -5.08 -30.11 -46.32
N ARG A 834 -4.04 -30.82 -46.74
CA ARG A 834 -4.02 -32.30 -46.78
C ARG A 834 -3.90 -32.92 -45.39
N GLU A 835 -3.39 -32.15 -44.44
CA GLU A 835 -3.15 -32.48 -43.04
C GLU A 835 -4.44 -32.92 -42.34
N HIS A 836 -5.56 -32.24 -42.66
CA HIS A 836 -6.88 -32.57 -42.12
C HIS A 836 -7.49 -33.86 -42.68
N GLN A 837 -6.97 -34.40 -43.80
CA GLN A 837 -7.52 -35.58 -44.49
C GLN A 837 -6.86 -36.91 -44.07
N LYS A 838 -6.26 -36.93 -42.87
CA LYS A 838 -5.44 -38.03 -42.34
C LYS A 838 -6.04 -38.63 -41.06
N PHE A 839 -6.06 -39.95 -40.99
CA PHE A 839 -6.34 -40.72 -39.77
C PHE A 839 -5.15 -41.61 -39.44
N MET A 840 -4.67 -41.57 -38.20
CA MET A 840 -3.47 -42.31 -37.80
C MET A 840 -3.73 -43.14 -36.55
N VAL A 841 -3.18 -44.36 -36.55
CA VAL A 841 -3.24 -45.30 -35.42
C VAL A 841 -1.81 -45.69 -35.08
N LYS A 842 -1.44 -45.63 -33.80
CA LYS A 842 -0.13 -46.13 -33.31
C LYS A 842 -0.33 -47.08 -32.14
N GLN A 843 0.38 -48.20 -32.14
CA GLN A 843 0.48 -49.10 -30.99
C GLN A 843 1.63 -48.67 -30.09
N GLN A 844 1.33 -48.34 -28.82
CA GLN A 844 2.35 -47.84 -27.87
C GLN A 844 1.99 -48.24 -26.43
N ASN A 845 3.00 -48.65 -25.64
CA ASN A 845 2.87 -48.94 -24.19
C ASN A 845 1.71 -49.87 -23.79
N GLY A 846 1.42 -50.90 -24.60
CA GLY A 846 0.28 -51.80 -24.35
C GLY A 846 -1.09 -51.17 -24.62
N GLY A 847 -1.13 -50.02 -25.29
CA GLY A 847 -2.34 -49.31 -25.70
C GLY A 847 -2.38 -49.00 -27.21
N LEU A 848 -3.49 -48.40 -27.65
CA LEU A 848 -3.70 -47.89 -29.01
C LEU A 848 -4.01 -46.39 -28.98
N SER A 849 -3.29 -45.62 -29.79
CA SER A 849 -3.47 -44.17 -29.95
C SER A 849 -4.08 -43.88 -31.32
N PHE A 850 -5.27 -43.27 -31.35
CA PHE A 850 -5.97 -42.87 -32.57
C PHE A 850 -5.93 -41.35 -32.71
N PHE A 851 -5.45 -40.87 -33.85
CA PHE A 851 -5.24 -39.45 -34.13
C PHE A 851 -6.07 -39.01 -35.33
N ASN A 852 -6.68 -37.84 -35.22
CA ASN A 852 -7.32 -37.16 -36.34
C ASN A 852 -7.11 -35.65 -36.24
N TRP A 853 -7.09 -34.98 -37.39
CA TRP A 853 -6.97 -33.53 -37.49
C TRP A 853 -8.31 -32.91 -37.88
N GLY A 854 -9.42 -33.45 -37.37
CA GLY A 854 -10.74 -32.85 -37.55
C GLY A 854 -10.97 -31.66 -36.61
N ARG A 855 -12.24 -31.23 -36.52
CA ARG A 855 -12.69 -30.21 -35.57
C ARG A 855 -12.40 -30.67 -34.14
N GLU A 856 -11.81 -29.79 -33.35
CA GLU A 856 -11.61 -30.02 -31.92
C GLU A 856 -12.96 -30.19 -31.21
N ILE A 857 -12.99 -31.05 -30.20
CA ILE A 857 -14.19 -31.31 -29.41
C ILE A 857 -14.62 -30.02 -28.70
N ASN A 858 -15.92 -29.73 -28.74
CA ASN A 858 -16.53 -28.50 -28.24
C ASN A 858 -16.13 -27.21 -28.98
N ARG A 859 -15.33 -27.26 -30.06
CA ARG A 859 -15.04 -26.08 -30.87
C ARG A 859 -16.24 -25.71 -31.74
N PHE A 860 -16.81 -24.53 -31.50
CA PHE A 860 -18.02 -24.03 -32.19
C PHE A 860 -17.80 -22.71 -32.97
N GLN A 861 -16.60 -22.13 -32.94
CA GLN A 861 -16.27 -20.87 -33.60
C GLN A 861 -15.10 -21.04 -34.59
N SER A 862 -15.18 -20.29 -35.70
CA SER A 862 -14.06 -20.13 -36.63
C SER A 862 -12.99 -19.21 -36.02
N VAL A 863 -11.72 -19.49 -36.30
CA VAL A 863 -10.58 -18.66 -35.84
C VAL A 863 -10.30 -17.53 -36.83
N LYS A 864 -10.78 -17.62 -38.08
CA LYS A 864 -10.43 -16.71 -39.17
C LYS A 864 -11.59 -15.85 -39.68
N ASN A 865 -12.84 -16.29 -39.51
CA ASN A 865 -14.01 -15.59 -40.07
C ASN A 865 -14.96 -15.10 -38.98
N GLU A 866 -14.95 -13.79 -38.72
CA GLU A 866 -15.84 -13.07 -37.79
C GLU A 866 -17.31 -13.05 -38.26
N GLN A 867 -17.62 -13.39 -39.53
CA GLN A 867 -18.96 -13.17 -40.12
C GLN A 867 -19.95 -14.33 -39.98
N ILE A 868 -19.56 -15.49 -39.42
CA ILE A 868 -20.46 -16.63 -39.27
C ILE A 868 -20.98 -16.68 -37.83
N GLU A 869 -21.87 -15.75 -37.49
CA GLU A 869 -22.60 -15.78 -36.22
C GLU A 869 -23.57 -16.99 -36.18
N ASN A 870 -23.50 -17.75 -35.08
CA ASN A 870 -24.62 -18.53 -34.50
C ASN A 870 -25.19 -19.75 -35.26
N ILE A 871 -24.43 -20.49 -36.08
CA ILE A 871 -25.04 -21.62 -36.81
C ILE A 871 -25.06 -22.96 -36.03
N HIS A 872 -24.14 -23.21 -35.07
CA HIS A 872 -23.98 -24.55 -34.49
C HIS A 872 -23.78 -24.63 -32.98
N ASP A 873 -24.73 -24.12 -32.18
CA ASP A 873 -24.79 -24.34 -30.72
C ASP A 873 -24.72 -25.82 -30.31
N GLY A 874 -25.09 -26.72 -31.23
CA GLY A 874 -24.95 -28.17 -31.05
C GLY A 874 -23.51 -28.65 -30.82
N TYR A 875 -22.49 -27.94 -31.32
CA TYR A 875 -21.08 -28.33 -31.19
C TYR A 875 -20.50 -28.06 -29.80
N LYS A 876 -21.07 -27.13 -29.02
CA LYS A 876 -20.66 -26.86 -27.64
C LYS A 876 -20.79 -28.07 -26.70
N ASN A 877 -21.53 -29.09 -27.14
CA ASN A 877 -21.94 -30.24 -26.35
C ASN A 877 -21.39 -31.57 -26.88
N ASP A 878 -20.31 -31.58 -27.65
CA ASP A 878 -19.76 -32.79 -28.25
C ASP A 878 -19.38 -33.84 -27.21
N LEU A 879 -18.61 -33.46 -26.19
CA LEU A 879 -18.20 -34.39 -25.12
C LEU A 879 -19.43 -34.99 -24.40
N LYS A 880 -20.45 -34.17 -24.15
CA LYS A 880 -21.74 -34.62 -23.59
C LYS A 880 -22.39 -35.66 -24.49
N LYS A 881 -22.48 -35.39 -25.79
CA LYS A 881 -23.09 -36.31 -26.78
C LYS A 881 -22.32 -37.61 -26.92
N MET A 882 -20.99 -37.56 -26.89
CA MET A 882 -20.12 -38.75 -26.93
C MET A 882 -20.38 -39.68 -25.73
N LEU A 883 -20.65 -39.11 -24.55
CA LEU A 883 -20.82 -39.85 -23.30
C LEU A 883 -22.29 -40.18 -22.94
N ALA A 884 -23.28 -39.51 -23.53
CA ALA A 884 -24.70 -39.74 -23.24
C ALA A 884 -25.21 -41.09 -23.81
N LEU A 885 -25.67 -42.01 -22.96
CA LEU A 885 -26.31 -43.27 -23.38
C LEU A 885 -27.74 -42.99 -23.92
N TYR A 886 -28.05 -43.49 -25.14
CA TYR A 886 -29.37 -43.43 -25.78
C TYR A 886 -29.98 -42.05 -26.11
N GLN A 887 -29.21 -40.95 -26.08
CA GLN A 887 -29.63 -39.65 -26.63
C GLN A 887 -28.82 -39.35 -27.90
N SER A 888 -29.49 -39.27 -29.05
CA SER A 888 -28.93 -38.77 -30.31
C SER A 888 -30.01 -37.95 -31.02
N ASP A 889 -29.77 -36.64 -31.20
CA ASP A 889 -30.69 -35.69 -31.86
C ASP A 889 -30.67 -35.81 -33.41
N LYS A 890 -30.04 -36.85 -33.97
CA LYS A 890 -29.83 -36.96 -35.42
C LYS A 890 -31.06 -37.57 -36.09
N GLU A 891 -31.72 -36.80 -36.96
CA GLU A 891 -32.79 -37.26 -37.86
C GLU A 891 -32.31 -38.37 -38.83
N GLN A 892 -33.26 -39.03 -39.49
CA GLN A 892 -33.01 -40.20 -40.34
C GLN A 892 -31.95 -39.95 -41.42
N GLY A 893 -30.83 -40.69 -41.37
CA GLY A 893 -29.79 -40.68 -42.42
C GLY A 893 -28.35 -40.43 -41.93
N VAL A 894 -28.14 -40.08 -40.65
CA VAL A 894 -26.78 -39.90 -40.09
C VAL A 894 -26.41 -41.04 -39.13
N THR A 895 -25.18 -41.51 -39.25
CA THR A 895 -24.57 -42.56 -38.44
C THR A 895 -24.52 -42.19 -36.95
N GLY A 896 -24.96 -43.12 -36.09
CA GLY A 896 -25.01 -42.92 -34.63
C GLY A 896 -26.41 -42.84 -33.99
N LYS A 897 -27.44 -43.47 -34.59
CA LYS A 897 -28.84 -43.53 -34.11
C LYS A 897 -29.03 -43.94 -32.62
N PHE A 898 -28.01 -44.55 -32.00
CA PHE A 898 -28.07 -45.08 -30.63
C PHE A 898 -27.01 -44.51 -29.67
N GLY A 899 -26.11 -43.62 -30.13
CA GLY A 899 -25.07 -42.99 -29.29
C GLY A 899 -23.98 -43.94 -28.75
N LEU A 900 -23.79 -45.13 -29.34
CA LEU A 900 -22.87 -46.16 -28.84
C LEU A 900 -21.46 -46.16 -29.51
N GLY A 901 -21.25 -45.38 -30.57
CA GLY A 901 -20.02 -45.42 -31.39
C GLY A 901 -18.73 -45.20 -30.60
N PHE A 902 -18.57 -44.05 -29.93
CA PHE A 902 -17.40 -43.80 -29.06
C PHE A 902 -17.34 -44.78 -27.87
N LYS A 903 -18.50 -45.18 -27.33
CA LYS A 903 -18.58 -46.06 -26.16
C LYS A 903 -18.08 -47.47 -26.45
N SER A 904 -18.05 -47.90 -27.72
CA SER A 904 -17.43 -49.16 -28.14
C SER A 904 -15.97 -49.30 -27.67
N CYS A 905 -15.25 -48.19 -27.44
CA CYS A 905 -13.90 -48.18 -26.84
C CYS A 905 -13.83 -48.93 -25.50
N LEU A 906 -14.94 -49.00 -24.76
CA LEU A 906 -15.01 -49.71 -23.48
C LEU A 906 -14.92 -51.24 -23.63
N LEU A 907 -15.09 -51.78 -24.84
CA LEU A 907 -14.80 -53.20 -25.12
C LEU A 907 -13.30 -53.52 -25.06
N VAL A 908 -12.43 -52.53 -25.27
CA VAL A 908 -10.98 -52.74 -25.36
C VAL A 908 -10.20 -52.05 -24.25
N SER A 909 -10.78 -51.01 -23.63
CA SER A 909 -10.16 -50.23 -22.54
C SER A 909 -11.11 -50.08 -21.34
N ASP A 910 -10.56 -50.00 -20.12
CA ASP A 910 -11.31 -49.66 -18.91
C ASP A 910 -11.43 -48.15 -18.68
N ASN A 911 -10.45 -47.37 -19.14
CA ASN A 911 -10.40 -45.92 -18.96
C ASN A 911 -9.84 -45.26 -20.25
N PRO A 912 -10.69 -45.03 -21.26
CA PRO A 912 -10.31 -44.26 -22.44
C PRO A 912 -9.85 -42.85 -22.05
N TYR A 913 -8.79 -42.37 -22.71
CA TYR A 913 -8.29 -40.99 -22.57
C TYR A 913 -8.54 -40.23 -23.87
N LEU A 914 -8.80 -38.94 -23.72
CA LEU A 914 -9.10 -38.02 -24.80
C LEU A 914 -8.28 -36.74 -24.62
N LEU A 915 -7.56 -36.31 -25.66
CA LEU A 915 -6.89 -35.02 -25.73
C LEU A 915 -7.29 -34.33 -27.04
N SER A 916 -7.97 -33.18 -26.97
CA SER A 916 -8.46 -32.43 -28.14
C SER A 916 -8.40 -30.93 -27.84
N GLY A 917 -7.50 -30.20 -28.50
CA GLY A 917 -7.22 -28.80 -28.15
C GLY A 917 -6.81 -28.68 -26.68
N ARG A 918 -7.58 -27.92 -25.89
CA ARG A 918 -7.37 -27.76 -24.43
C ARG A 918 -8.10 -28.80 -23.58
N LEU A 919 -8.93 -29.64 -24.18
CA LEU A 919 -9.69 -30.67 -23.46
C LEU A 919 -8.81 -31.91 -23.23
N ALA A 920 -8.46 -32.19 -21.97
CA ALA A 920 -7.76 -33.41 -21.58
C ALA A 920 -8.59 -34.19 -20.55
N THR A 921 -9.12 -35.34 -20.94
CA THR A 921 -10.13 -36.05 -20.14
C THR A 921 -9.89 -37.55 -20.12
N LYS A 922 -10.02 -38.13 -18.94
CA LYS A 922 -10.12 -39.57 -18.68
C LYS A 922 -11.58 -39.95 -18.48
N ILE A 923 -12.04 -41.03 -19.11
CA ILE A 923 -13.41 -41.52 -18.92
C ILE A 923 -13.41 -42.63 -17.86
N ALA A 924 -13.67 -42.25 -16.61
CA ALA A 924 -13.75 -43.16 -15.47
C ALA A 924 -15.06 -43.95 -15.47
N GLY A 925 -14.97 -45.26 -15.21
CA GLY A 925 -16.12 -46.16 -15.15
C GLY A 925 -16.93 -46.24 -16.45
N GLY A 926 -16.39 -45.73 -17.56
CA GLY A 926 -17.04 -45.69 -18.87
C GLY A 926 -18.15 -44.65 -19.02
N ILE A 927 -18.39 -43.79 -18.01
CA ILE A 927 -19.51 -42.83 -18.01
C ILE A 927 -19.10 -41.45 -17.47
N VAL A 928 -18.13 -41.36 -16.56
CA VAL A 928 -17.78 -40.12 -15.86
C VAL A 928 -16.51 -39.50 -16.48
N PRO A 929 -16.57 -38.28 -17.03
CA PRO A 929 -15.36 -37.57 -17.44
C PRO A 929 -14.63 -36.98 -16.23
N GLU A 930 -13.33 -37.22 -16.15
CA GLU A 930 -12.41 -36.69 -15.15
C GLU A 930 -11.27 -35.95 -15.85
N SER A 931 -10.79 -34.85 -15.25
CA SER A 931 -9.55 -34.22 -15.70
C SER A 931 -8.40 -35.23 -15.57
N CYS A 932 -7.50 -35.23 -16.55
CA CYS A 932 -6.29 -36.04 -16.44
C CYS A 932 -5.40 -35.53 -15.30
N ASP A 933 -4.74 -36.44 -14.57
CA ASP A 933 -3.63 -36.07 -13.70
C ASP A 933 -2.43 -35.55 -14.53
N ALA A 934 -1.51 -34.86 -13.87
CA ALA A 934 -0.39 -34.19 -14.53
C ALA A 934 0.52 -35.15 -15.31
N GLU A 935 0.69 -36.39 -14.82
CA GLU A 935 1.53 -37.39 -15.49
C GLU A 935 0.85 -37.92 -16.76
N SER A 936 -0.44 -38.28 -16.67
CA SER A 936 -1.24 -38.70 -17.81
C SER A 936 -1.34 -37.60 -18.85
N TYR A 937 -1.56 -36.34 -18.44
CA TYR A 937 -1.56 -35.20 -19.35
C TYR A 937 -0.22 -35.05 -20.08
N LYS A 938 0.90 -35.10 -19.35
CA LYS A 938 2.24 -35.01 -19.94
C LYS A 938 2.48 -36.11 -20.97
N GLN A 939 2.08 -37.35 -20.66
CA GLN A 939 2.19 -38.47 -21.60
C GLN A 939 1.34 -38.24 -22.85
N LEU A 940 0.05 -37.90 -22.69
CA LEU A 940 -0.85 -37.63 -23.82
C LEU A 940 -0.34 -36.46 -24.68
N ASN A 941 0.18 -35.40 -24.06
CA ASN A 941 0.71 -34.24 -24.76
C ASN A 941 1.97 -34.60 -25.58
N GLN A 942 2.87 -35.41 -25.03
CA GLN A 942 4.02 -35.94 -25.79
C GLN A 942 3.57 -36.77 -27.00
N LEU A 943 2.49 -37.55 -26.87
CA LEU A 943 1.93 -38.32 -27.98
C LEU A 943 1.39 -37.40 -29.08
N THR A 944 0.62 -36.36 -28.74
CA THR A 944 0.09 -35.40 -29.71
C THR A 944 1.19 -34.56 -30.36
N GLU A 945 2.21 -34.14 -29.61
CA GLU A 945 3.37 -33.41 -30.14
C GLU A 945 4.18 -34.28 -31.10
N SER A 946 4.43 -35.54 -30.77
CA SER A 946 5.12 -36.49 -31.65
C SER A 946 4.38 -36.78 -32.95
N ALA A 947 3.06 -36.55 -32.95
CA ALA A 947 2.19 -36.70 -34.11
C ALA A 947 1.98 -35.40 -34.89
N ALA A 948 2.35 -34.23 -34.32
CA ALA A 948 2.06 -32.92 -34.89
C ALA A 948 2.59 -32.79 -36.32
N THR A 949 1.77 -32.24 -37.20
CA THR A 949 2.13 -32.04 -38.62
C THR A 949 1.95 -30.57 -38.96
N ASN A 950 2.99 -29.90 -39.47
CA ASN A 950 2.97 -28.47 -39.79
C ASN A 950 2.46 -27.57 -38.65
N GLY A 951 2.78 -27.93 -37.40
CA GLY A 951 2.35 -27.20 -36.20
C GLY A 951 0.90 -27.46 -35.77
N LEU A 952 0.14 -28.29 -36.49
CA LEU A 952 -1.22 -28.68 -36.13
C LEU A 952 -1.22 -29.90 -35.21
N LEU A 953 -1.79 -29.73 -34.02
CA LEU A 953 -1.99 -30.83 -33.06
C LEU A 953 -3.25 -31.64 -33.42
N PRO A 954 -3.18 -32.98 -33.34
CA PRO A 954 -4.34 -33.84 -33.55
C PRO A 954 -5.26 -33.90 -32.31
N THR A 955 -6.51 -34.28 -32.53
CA THR A 955 -7.32 -34.94 -31.51
C THR A 955 -6.84 -36.37 -31.32
N LEU A 956 -6.47 -36.72 -30.08
CA LEU A 956 -6.01 -38.03 -29.65
C LEU A 956 -7.08 -38.73 -28.83
N VAL A 957 -7.42 -39.96 -29.23
CA VAL A 957 -8.10 -40.95 -28.38
C VAL A 957 -7.10 -42.03 -28.03
N TYR A 958 -6.69 -42.11 -26.76
CA TYR A 958 -5.77 -43.12 -26.27
C TYR A 958 -6.52 -44.21 -25.49
N LEU A 959 -6.33 -45.46 -25.90
CA LEU A 959 -6.98 -46.64 -25.33
C LEU A 959 -5.93 -47.57 -24.72
N PRO A 960 -5.65 -47.48 -23.41
CA PRO A 960 -4.91 -48.53 -22.71
C PRO A 960 -5.68 -49.86 -22.83
N LEU A 961 -5.05 -50.89 -23.40
CA LEU A 961 -5.74 -52.18 -23.61
C LEU A 961 -5.87 -52.94 -22.29
N ARG A 962 -6.98 -53.65 -22.13
CA ARG A 962 -7.17 -54.60 -21.01
C ARG A 962 -6.15 -55.73 -21.08
N GLN A 963 -5.83 -56.33 -19.93
CA GLN A 963 -4.80 -57.39 -19.81
C GLN A 963 -4.99 -58.56 -20.81
N HIS A 964 -6.22 -58.92 -21.18
CA HIS A 964 -6.54 -60.01 -22.11
C HIS A 964 -6.76 -59.55 -23.56
N MET A 965 -6.64 -58.25 -23.86
CA MET A 965 -6.83 -57.68 -25.19
C MET A 965 -5.49 -57.45 -25.87
N GLN A 966 -5.36 -57.90 -27.12
CA GLN A 966 -4.18 -57.69 -27.95
C GLN A 966 -4.50 -56.71 -29.08
N ALA A 967 -3.56 -55.80 -29.39
CA ALA A 967 -3.73 -54.81 -30.46
C ALA A 967 -4.11 -55.45 -31.81
N GLU A 968 -3.49 -56.59 -32.14
CA GLU A 968 -3.79 -57.39 -33.33
C GLU A 968 -5.28 -57.74 -33.42
N MET A 969 -5.91 -58.15 -32.32
CA MET A 969 -7.33 -58.53 -32.29
C MET A 969 -8.25 -57.34 -32.61
N VAL A 970 -7.87 -56.15 -32.18
CA VAL A 970 -8.64 -54.91 -32.38
C VAL A 970 -8.43 -54.38 -33.80
N LEU A 971 -7.20 -54.40 -34.30
CA LEU A 971 -6.82 -53.76 -35.57
C LEU A 971 -6.91 -54.68 -36.79
N LYS A 972 -7.04 -56.00 -36.63
CA LYS A 972 -6.98 -56.97 -37.75
C LYS A 972 -7.88 -56.60 -38.93
N ASP A 973 -9.18 -56.46 -38.70
CA ASP A 973 -10.14 -56.20 -39.77
C ASP A 973 -9.97 -54.79 -40.35
N PHE A 974 -9.67 -53.81 -39.49
CA PHE A 974 -9.43 -52.43 -39.91
C PHE A 974 -8.21 -52.32 -40.84
N THR A 975 -7.10 -52.96 -40.46
CA THR A 975 -5.87 -53.03 -41.26
C THR A 975 -6.10 -53.78 -42.57
N LEU A 976 -6.88 -54.86 -42.53
CA LEU A 976 -7.21 -55.66 -43.71
C LEU A 976 -7.95 -54.83 -44.77
N TYR A 977 -8.77 -53.87 -44.35
CA TYR A 977 -9.64 -53.08 -45.23
C TYR A 977 -9.32 -51.59 -45.31
N ALA A 978 -8.22 -51.12 -44.71
CA ALA A 978 -7.82 -49.71 -44.71
C ALA A 978 -7.75 -49.09 -46.13
N GLY A 979 -7.32 -49.88 -47.13
CA GLY A 979 -7.33 -49.45 -48.53
C GLY A 979 -8.73 -49.08 -49.05
N LEU A 980 -9.77 -49.83 -48.68
CA LEU A 980 -11.16 -49.51 -49.05
C LEU A 980 -11.71 -48.34 -48.22
N LEU A 981 -11.34 -48.23 -46.94
CA LEU A 981 -11.80 -47.14 -46.08
C LEU A 981 -11.33 -45.77 -46.58
N SER A 982 -10.07 -45.66 -47.01
CA SER A 982 -9.52 -44.43 -47.61
C SER A 982 -10.27 -43.98 -48.88
N LEU A 983 -10.95 -44.91 -49.55
CA LEU A 983 -11.77 -44.68 -50.73
C LEU A 983 -13.22 -44.33 -50.36
N TYR A 984 -13.79 -44.97 -49.35
CA TYR A 984 -15.20 -44.80 -48.95
C TYR A 984 -15.47 -43.57 -48.09
N ALA A 985 -14.46 -43.06 -47.37
CA ALA A 985 -14.59 -41.91 -46.50
C ALA A 985 -14.99 -40.63 -47.26
N ARG A 986 -15.69 -39.73 -46.56
CA ARG A 986 -16.14 -38.46 -47.11
C ARG A 986 -14.97 -37.54 -47.39
N ASN A 987 -14.08 -37.38 -46.41
CA ASN A 987 -12.97 -36.44 -46.45
C ASN A 987 -11.63 -37.07 -46.12
N LEU A 988 -11.58 -38.12 -45.30
CA LEU A 988 -10.33 -38.84 -45.05
C LEU A 988 -9.84 -39.51 -46.35
N ARG A 989 -8.57 -39.29 -46.69
CA ARG A 989 -7.91 -39.84 -47.88
C ARG A 989 -6.69 -40.67 -47.56
N GLN A 990 -6.16 -40.53 -46.34
CA GLN A 990 -4.95 -41.18 -45.87
C GLN A 990 -5.22 -41.87 -44.53
N ILE A 991 -4.86 -43.15 -44.43
CA ILE A 991 -4.87 -43.92 -43.20
C ILE A 991 -3.45 -44.39 -42.94
N VAL A 992 -2.94 -44.15 -41.73
CA VAL A 992 -1.61 -44.60 -41.30
C VAL A 992 -1.80 -45.50 -40.08
N ILE A 993 -1.27 -46.72 -40.12
CA ILE A 993 -1.27 -47.64 -38.98
C ILE A 993 0.19 -48.02 -38.73
N ASP A 994 0.72 -47.55 -37.60
CA ASP A 994 2.15 -47.54 -37.29
C ASP A 994 2.95 -46.92 -38.45
N GLU A 995 3.78 -47.71 -39.14
CA GLU A 995 4.60 -47.27 -40.27
C GLU A 995 3.97 -47.58 -41.65
N HIS A 996 2.77 -48.18 -41.69
CA HIS A 996 2.09 -48.55 -42.93
C HIS A 996 1.07 -47.49 -43.36
N GLU A 997 1.10 -47.11 -44.64
CA GLU A 997 0.22 -46.10 -45.21
C GLU A 997 -0.73 -46.67 -46.28
N TRP A 998 -2.00 -46.31 -46.18
CA TRP A 998 -3.02 -46.50 -47.21
C TRP A 998 -3.53 -45.15 -47.66
N ARG A 999 -3.52 -44.91 -48.98
CA ARG A 999 -3.91 -43.62 -49.55
C ARG A 999 -4.73 -43.81 -50.81
N TRP A 1000 -5.77 -42.99 -50.96
CA TRP A 1000 -6.61 -42.95 -52.16
C TRP A 1000 -6.49 -41.61 -52.89
N GLU A 1001 -5.81 -41.62 -54.04
CA GLU A 1001 -5.69 -40.48 -54.95
C GLU A 1001 -6.10 -40.89 -56.36
N PRO A 1002 -7.40 -40.80 -56.69
CA PRO A 1002 -7.88 -41.31 -57.96
C PRO A 1002 -7.72 -40.30 -59.10
N ALA A 1003 -7.49 -40.82 -60.31
CA ALA A 1003 -7.63 -40.06 -61.54
C ALA A 1003 -9.12 -40.00 -61.93
N GLN A 1004 -9.71 -38.80 -61.94
CA GLN A 1004 -11.09 -38.60 -62.38
C GLN A 1004 -11.23 -38.81 -63.90
N TYR A 1005 -12.28 -39.50 -64.30
CA TYR A 1005 -12.57 -39.74 -65.71
C TYR A 1005 -13.49 -38.65 -66.26
N LYS A 1006 -12.92 -37.69 -66.99
CA LYS A 1006 -13.62 -36.47 -67.47
C LYS A 1006 -14.94 -36.72 -68.23
N ARG A 1007 -15.10 -37.87 -68.89
CA ARG A 1007 -16.29 -38.19 -69.71
C ARG A 1007 -17.45 -38.77 -68.91
N ILE A 1008 -17.22 -39.28 -67.70
CA ILE A 1008 -18.26 -39.87 -66.85
C ILE A 1008 -18.13 -39.23 -65.47
N PRO A 1009 -18.95 -38.21 -65.16
CA PRO A 1009 -18.98 -37.60 -63.83
C PRO A 1009 -19.14 -38.66 -62.73
N GLY A 1010 -18.39 -38.51 -61.64
CA GLY A 1010 -18.38 -39.48 -60.53
C GLY A 1010 -17.55 -40.74 -60.77
N LEU A 1011 -17.07 -41.01 -61.99
CA LEU A 1011 -16.16 -42.13 -62.25
C LEU A 1011 -14.70 -41.74 -62.01
N SER A 1012 -14.00 -42.57 -61.24
CA SER A 1012 -12.60 -42.36 -60.91
C SER A 1012 -11.83 -43.68 -60.93
N LEU A 1013 -10.54 -43.65 -61.31
CA LEU A 1013 -9.68 -44.83 -61.39
C LEU A 1013 -8.45 -44.65 -60.50
N GLY A 1014 -8.10 -45.69 -59.76
CA GLY A 1014 -6.92 -45.67 -58.89
C GLY A 1014 -6.47 -47.06 -58.50
N LYS A 1015 -5.54 -47.12 -57.55
CA LYS A 1015 -5.08 -48.37 -56.92
C LYS A 1015 -5.39 -48.32 -55.44
N VAL A 1016 -5.82 -49.44 -54.88
CA VAL A 1016 -6.01 -49.65 -53.45
C VAL A 1016 -5.31 -50.94 -53.04
N MET A 1017 -4.78 -51.00 -51.81
CA MET A 1017 -4.26 -52.25 -51.26
C MET A 1017 -5.43 -53.10 -50.77
N LEU A 1018 -5.52 -54.33 -51.27
CA LEU A 1018 -6.53 -55.30 -50.86
C LEU A 1018 -5.89 -56.65 -50.56
N PRO A 1019 -6.47 -57.45 -49.65
CA PRO A 1019 -6.03 -58.81 -49.41
C PRO A 1019 -6.33 -59.70 -50.62
N ASN A 1020 -5.37 -60.56 -50.96
CA ASN A 1020 -5.60 -61.68 -51.87
C ASN A 1020 -6.21 -62.88 -51.12
N SER A 1021 -6.43 -64.00 -51.82
CA SER A 1021 -6.97 -65.25 -51.24
C SER A 1021 -6.15 -65.84 -50.09
N LYS A 1022 -4.91 -65.39 -49.90
CA LYS A 1022 -4.03 -65.77 -48.78
C LYS A 1022 -3.98 -64.71 -47.67
N GLY A 1023 -4.80 -63.67 -47.75
CA GLY A 1023 -4.82 -62.55 -46.80
C GLY A 1023 -3.70 -61.52 -46.97
N VAL A 1024 -2.83 -61.67 -47.98
CA VAL A 1024 -1.69 -60.77 -48.20
C VAL A 1024 -2.13 -59.52 -48.96
N GLN A 1025 -1.81 -58.35 -48.43
CA GLN A 1025 -2.09 -57.06 -49.06
C GLN A 1025 -1.34 -56.90 -50.39
N SER A 1026 -2.06 -56.55 -51.45
CA SER A 1026 -1.48 -56.30 -52.77
C SER A 1026 -2.22 -55.17 -53.50
N PRO A 1027 -1.53 -54.40 -54.36
CA PRO A 1027 -2.14 -53.28 -55.06
C PRO A 1027 -3.10 -53.78 -56.14
N VAL A 1028 -4.37 -53.41 -56.01
CA VAL A 1028 -5.45 -53.73 -56.94
C VAL A 1028 -5.92 -52.46 -57.63
N ARG A 1029 -5.99 -52.47 -58.97
CA ARG A 1029 -6.61 -51.38 -59.72
C ARG A 1029 -8.12 -51.46 -59.59
N VAL A 1030 -8.75 -50.34 -59.25
CA VAL A 1030 -10.20 -50.23 -59.11
C VAL A 1030 -10.74 -49.04 -59.88
N ALA A 1031 -11.95 -49.19 -60.39
CA ALA A 1031 -12.79 -48.11 -60.89
C ALA A 1031 -13.92 -47.87 -59.88
N VAL A 1032 -14.10 -46.62 -59.46
CA VAL A 1032 -15.09 -46.21 -58.48
C VAL A 1032 -16.06 -45.27 -59.15
N TYR A 1033 -17.33 -45.64 -59.15
CA TYR A 1033 -18.41 -44.76 -59.55
C TYR A 1033 -19.12 -44.23 -58.31
N GLN A 1034 -18.92 -42.94 -58.04
CA GLN A 1034 -19.55 -42.21 -56.94
C GLN A 1034 -20.80 -41.49 -57.45
N THR A 1035 -21.93 -41.72 -56.79
CA THR A 1035 -23.22 -41.09 -57.07
C THR A 1035 -23.97 -40.84 -55.77
N GLU A 1036 -25.01 -40.02 -55.80
CA GLU A 1036 -25.92 -39.85 -54.66
C GLU A 1036 -27.26 -40.56 -54.92
N ILE A 1037 -27.90 -41.08 -53.89
CA ILE A 1037 -29.25 -41.68 -53.94
C ILE A 1037 -29.98 -41.23 -52.70
N ASP A 1038 -31.12 -40.54 -52.88
CA ASP A 1038 -31.87 -39.92 -51.78
C ASP A 1038 -30.95 -39.07 -50.87
N ASP A 1039 -30.12 -38.23 -51.50
CA ASP A 1039 -29.12 -37.35 -50.86
C ASP A 1039 -28.01 -38.05 -50.05
N GLU A 1040 -27.89 -39.39 -50.16
CA GLU A 1040 -26.82 -40.17 -49.53
C GLU A 1040 -25.79 -40.65 -50.57
N ARG A 1041 -24.49 -40.54 -50.24
CA ARG A 1041 -23.40 -40.99 -51.12
C ARG A 1041 -23.41 -42.52 -51.27
N CYS A 1042 -23.25 -42.96 -52.51
CA CYS A 1042 -23.15 -44.35 -52.91
C CYS A 1042 -21.89 -44.54 -53.78
N HIS A 1043 -21.09 -45.55 -53.44
CA HIS A 1043 -19.89 -45.93 -54.17
C HIS A 1043 -20.08 -47.33 -54.74
N LEU A 1044 -19.92 -47.46 -56.06
CA LEU A 1044 -19.82 -48.74 -56.75
C LEU A 1044 -18.37 -48.98 -57.16
N VAL A 1045 -17.74 -50.02 -56.61
CA VAL A 1045 -16.32 -50.30 -56.83
C VAL A 1045 -16.15 -51.56 -57.66
N PHE A 1046 -15.41 -51.44 -58.76
CA PHE A 1046 -15.13 -52.54 -59.69
C PHE A 1046 -13.62 -52.79 -59.75
N GLN A 1047 -13.21 -54.05 -59.74
CA GLN A 1047 -11.82 -54.40 -59.99
C GLN A 1047 -11.52 -54.36 -61.49
N VAL A 1048 -10.43 -53.69 -61.86
CA VAL A 1048 -10.01 -53.50 -63.25
C VAL A 1048 -8.72 -54.25 -63.53
N THR A 1049 -8.69 -55.02 -64.60
CA THR A 1049 -7.50 -55.72 -65.09
C THR A 1049 -7.22 -55.36 -66.55
N ARG A 1050 -6.07 -55.79 -67.10
CA ARG A 1050 -5.79 -55.66 -68.53
C ARG A 1050 -6.82 -56.37 -69.43
N ARG A 1051 -7.60 -57.32 -68.88
CA ARG A 1051 -8.66 -58.07 -69.58
C ARG A 1051 -10.07 -57.50 -69.34
N GLY A 1052 -10.18 -56.33 -68.72
CA GLY A 1052 -11.46 -55.71 -68.35
C GLY A 1052 -11.82 -55.92 -66.87
N LEU A 1053 -13.11 -55.84 -66.56
CA LEU A 1053 -13.63 -55.97 -65.19
C LEU A 1053 -13.48 -57.40 -64.67
N ARG A 1054 -13.05 -57.53 -63.41
CA ARG A 1054 -12.94 -58.80 -62.69
C ARG A 1054 -13.76 -58.72 -61.40
N GLY A 1055 -14.26 -59.86 -60.93
CA GLY A 1055 -14.86 -59.94 -59.59
C GLY A 1055 -13.81 -59.96 -58.49
N PHE A 1056 -14.06 -59.26 -57.37
CA PHE A 1056 -13.19 -59.35 -56.18
C PHE A 1056 -13.19 -60.78 -55.58
N ASP A 1057 -12.19 -61.07 -54.73
CA ASP A 1057 -12.08 -62.32 -53.99
C ASP A 1057 -13.28 -62.54 -53.04
N THR A 1058 -13.71 -63.80 -52.86
CA THR A 1058 -14.88 -64.16 -52.03
C THR A 1058 -14.75 -63.72 -50.57
N HIS A 1059 -13.54 -63.53 -50.07
CA HIS A 1059 -13.28 -63.11 -48.69
C HIS A 1059 -13.49 -61.60 -48.45
N ILE A 1060 -13.65 -60.79 -49.50
CA ILE A 1060 -13.91 -59.35 -49.37
C ILE A 1060 -15.43 -59.12 -49.23
N PRO A 1061 -15.89 -58.48 -48.14
CA PRO A 1061 -17.30 -58.12 -47.94
C PRO A 1061 -17.81 -57.26 -49.10
N ARG A 1062 -19.03 -57.55 -49.60
CA ARG A 1062 -19.58 -56.85 -50.78
C ARG A 1062 -20.37 -55.61 -50.44
N LEU A 1063 -20.99 -55.59 -49.26
CA LEU A 1063 -21.79 -54.47 -48.79
C LEU A 1063 -21.07 -53.76 -47.65
N TRP A 1064 -21.12 -52.44 -47.69
CA TRP A 1064 -20.41 -51.56 -46.77
C TRP A 1064 -21.31 -50.37 -46.39
N ASN A 1065 -21.14 -49.91 -45.15
CA ASN A 1065 -21.60 -48.62 -44.67
C ASN A 1065 -20.51 -47.99 -43.79
N LEU A 1066 -19.35 -47.70 -44.40
CA LEU A 1066 -18.07 -47.38 -43.74
C LEU A 1066 -17.52 -48.47 -42.78
N SER A 1067 -18.24 -49.58 -42.64
CA SER A 1067 -17.86 -50.82 -41.96
C SER A 1067 -18.31 -52.01 -42.83
N PRO A 1068 -17.59 -53.14 -42.84
CA PRO A 1068 -17.97 -54.31 -43.63
C PRO A 1068 -19.26 -54.96 -43.11
N LEU A 1069 -20.24 -55.17 -44.00
CA LEU A 1069 -21.49 -55.86 -43.69
C LEU A 1069 -21.38 -57.36 -44.02
N MET A 1070 -21.64 -58.19 -43.01
CA MET A 1070 -21.68 -59.66 -43.06
C MET A 1070 -22.96 -60.14 -43.74
N SER A 1071 -23.08 -59.91 -45.05
CA SER A 1071 -24.17 -60.41 -45.88
C SER A 1071 -23.65 -61.42 -46.91
N ASP A 1072 -24.32 -62.56 -47.06
CA ASP A 1072 -24.00 -63.58 -48.07
C ASP A 1072 -24.47 -63.11 -49.45
N THR A 1073 -23.69 -62.23 -50.05
CA THR A 1073 -23.99 -61.65 -51.35
C THR A 1073 -22.84 -61.91 -52.32
N ARG A 1074 -23.15 -62.48 -53.50
CA ARG A 1074 -22.15 -63.02 -54.46
C ARG A 1074 -21.88 -62.08 -55.66
N GLN A 1075 -22.10 -60.77 -55.52
CA GLN A 1075 -21.87 -59.83 -56.64
C GLN A 1075 -20.38 -59.60 -56.89
N GLY A 1076 -20.03 -59.33 -58.15
CA GLY A 1076 -18.64 -59.11 -58.59
C GLY A 1076 -18.03 -57.77 -58.19
N PHE A 1077 -18.82 -56.84 -57.68
CA PHE A 1077 -18.41 -55.48 -57.33
C PHE A 1077 -18.77 -55.18 -55.87
N LEU A 1078 -18.23 -54.10 -55.32
CA LEU A 1078 -18.49 -53.68 -53.95
C LEU A 1078 -19.43 -52.47 -53.94
N ILE A 1079 -20.25 -52.36 -52.90
CA ILE A 1079 -21.18 -51.26 -52.70
C ILE A 1079 -20.97 -50.68 -51.31
N ASN A 1080 -20.67 -49.38 -51.23
CA ASN A 1080 -20.76 -48.60 -49.98
C ASN A 1080 -21.88 -47.58 -50.12
N ALA A 1081 -22.89 -47.65 -49.25
CA ALA A 1081 -24.04 -46.75 -49.26
C ALA A 1081 -24.63 -46.59 -47.85
N GLY A 1082 -25.50 -45.61 -47.65
CA GLY A 1082 -26.24 -45.38 -46.40
C GLY A 1082 -27.34 -46.42 -46.15
N PHE A 1083 -26.96 -47.69 -46.08
CA PHE A 1083 -27.90 -48.76 -45.75
C PHE A 1083 -28.41 -48.61 -44.31
N GLU A 1084 -29.69 -48.95 -44.09
CA GLU A 1084 -30.20 -49.18 -42.75
C GLU A 1084 -29.61 -50.49 -42.23
N VAL A 1085 -28.82 -50.39 -41.17
CA VAL A 1085 -28.09 -51.51 -40.57
C VAL A 1085 -28.59 -51.76 -39.15
N ASP A 1086 -28.29 -52.94 -38.63
CA ASP A 1086 -28.46 -53.24 -37.20
C ASP A 1086 -27.59 -52.32 -36.31
N ILE A 1087 -27.86 -52.30 -35.01
CA ILE A 1087 -27.24 -51.36 -34.06
C ILE A 1087 -25.69 -51.43 -34.09
N GLY A 1088 -25.14 -52.65 -34.25
CA GLY A 1088 -23.71 -52.93 -34.33
C GLY A 1088 -23.13 -52.86 -35.74
N ARG A 1089 -23.95 -52.49 -36.74
CA ARG A 1089 -23.57 -52.27 -38.14
C ARG A 1089 -22.85 -53.45 -38.80
N ARG A 1090 -23.28 -54.67 -38.48
CA ARG A 1090 -22.72 -55.90 -39.05
C ARG A 1090 -23.63 -56.48 -40.12
N GLN A 1091 -24.93 -56.18 -40.11
CA GLN A 1091 -25.89 -56.71 -41.08
C GLN A 1091 -26.87 -55.63 -41.52
N LEU A 1092 -27.54 -55.86 -42.64
CA LEU A 1092 -28.66 -55.04 -43.05
C LEU A 1092 -29.83 -55.26 -42.09
N ALA A 1093 -30.57 -54.21 -41.76
CA ALA A 1093 -31.85 -54.35 -41.10
C ALA A 1093 -32.83 -55.06 -42.06
N ILE A 1094 -33.10 -56.34 -41.81
CA ILE A 1094 -33.79 -57.26 -42.74
C ILE A 1094 -35.23 -56.81 -43.05
N GLU A 1095 -35.86 -56.06 -42.15
CA GLU A 1095 -37.24 -55.56 -42.27
C GLU A 1095 -37.34 -54.14 -42.87
N ALA A 1096 -36.22 -53.48 -43.18
CA ALA A 1096 -36.23 -52.12 -43.68
C ALA A 1096 -36.67 -52.05 -45.16
N GLU A 1097 -37.88 -51.56 -45.40
CA GLU A 1097 -38.41 -51.30 -46.76
C GLU A 1097 -37.51 -50.33 -47.55
N ARG A 1098 -36.83 -49.41 -46.83
CA ARG A 1098 -35.85 -48.46 -47.36
C ARG A 1098 -34.65 -49.15 -48.01
N ASN A 1099 -34.13 -50.24 -47.43
CA ASN A 1099 -33.02 -51.00 -48.02
C ASN A 1099 -33.41 -51.60 -49.37
N ARG A 1100 -34.61 -52.20 -49.46
CA ARG A 1100 -35.14 -52.75 -50.73
C ARG A 1100 -35.32 -51.69 -51.80
N ALA A 1101 -35.84 -50.51 -51.42
CA ALA A 1101 -35.95 -49.37 -52.33
C ALA A 1101 -34.57 -48.87 -52.80
N SER A 1102 -33.61 -48.78 -51.89
CA SER A 1102 -32.24 -48.34 -52.19
C SER A 1102 -31.55 -49.27 -53.19
N PHE A 1103 -31.61 -50.59 -53.01
CA PHE A 1103 -31.06 -51.54 -53.99
C PHE A 1103 -31.67 -51.41 -55.39
N ARG A 1104 -32.99 -51.20 -55.49
CA ARG A 1104 -33.68 -50.99 -56.77
C ARG A 1104 -33.25 -49.67 -57.44
N LYS A 1105 -33.12 -48.58 -56.68
CA LYS A 1105 -32.64 -47.28 -57.17
C LYS A 1105 -31.19 -47.36 -57.62
N GLN A 1106 -30.32 -47.99 -56.82
CA GLN A 1106 -28.91 -48.24 -57.15
C GLN A 1106 -28.76 -48.99 -58.48
N GLY A 1107 -29.47 -50.11 -58.64
CA GLY A 1107 -29.47 -50.89 -59.87
C GLY A 1107 -29.93 -50.10 -61.09
N ARG A 1108 -31.02 -49.31 -60.98
CA ARG A 1108 -31.52 -48.47 -62.07
C ARG A 1108 -30.54 -47.36 -62.46
N LYS A 1109 -29.96 -46.66 -61.47
CA LYS A 1109 -29.04 -45.53 -61.71
C LYS A 1109 -27.74 -46.01 -62.38
N PHE A 1110 -27.25 -47.19 -62.01
CA PHE A 1110 -26.12 -47.84 -62.67
C PHE A 1110 -26.42 -48.18 -64.16
N ILE A 1111 -27.57 -48.80 -64.44
CA ILE A 1111 -27.97 -49.16 -65.81
C ILE A 1111 -28.12 -47.92 -66.70
N LEU A 1112 -28.73 -46.84 -66.18
CA LEU A 1112 -28.93 -45.58 -66.92
C LEU A 1112 -27.62 -44.88 -67.27
N CYS A 1113 -26.68 -44.75 -66.33
CA CYS A 1113 -25.40 -44.09 -66.60
C CYS A 1113 -24.51 -44.87 -67.58
N TRP A 1114 -24.59 -46.20 -67.56
CA TRP A 1114 -23.80 -47.04 -68.47
C TRP A 1114 -24.38 -47.09 -69.90
N ASN A 1115 -25.71 -47.02 -70.04
CA ASN A 1115 -26.35 -46.96 -71.36
C ASN A 1115 -26.16 -45.60 -72.06
N CYS A 1116 -26.08 -44.49 -71.31
CA CYS A 1116 -25.87 -43.15 -71.89
C CYS A 1116 -24.42 -42.88 -72.34
N SER A 1117 -23.44 -43.69 -71.92
CA SER A 1117 -22.00 -43.46 -72.20
C SER A 1117 -21.46 -44.18 -73.44
N GLY A 1118 -22.31 -44.87 -74.22
CA GLY A 1118 -21.93 -45.48 -75.50
C GLY A 1118 -20.98 -46.69 -75.40
N VAL A 1119 -20.69 -47.18 -74.20
CA VAL A 1119 -19.82 -48.34 -73.98
C VAL A 1119 -20.64 -49.63 -74.15
N LYS A 1120 -20.64 -50.20 -75.37
CA LYS A 1120 -21.14 -51.56 -75.61
C LYS A 1120 -20.25 -52.58 -74.90
N LEU A 1121 -20.68 -53.09 -73.76
CA LEU A 1121 -20.25 -54.39 -73.26
C LEU A 1121 -20.99 -55.45 -74.09
N SER A 1122 -20.29 -56.14 -75.00
CA SER A 1122 -20.79 -57.42 -75.48
C SER A 1122 -20.76 -58.39 -74.30
N ILE A 1123 -21.92 -58.58 -73.67
CA ILE A 1123 -22.16 -59.67 -72.73
C ILE A 1123 -22.24 -60.95 -73.58
N THR A 1124 -21.11 -61.39 -74.09
CA THR A 1124 -20.96 -62.67 -74.78
C THR A 1124 -20.13 -63.58 -73.90
N GLY A 1125 -20.82 -64.57 -73.28
CA GLY A 1125 -20.17 -65.82 -72.88
C GLY A 1125 -19.76 -65.98 -71.42
N ARG A 1126 -20.71 -65.86 -70.48
CA ARG A 1126 -20.97 -66.75 -69.31
C ARG A 1126 -21.83 -66.00 -68.30
N ARG A 1127 -23.00 -66.56 -67.99
CA ARG A 1127 -24.07 -66.03 -67.14
C ARG A 1127 -23.55 -65.30 -65.88
N TRP A 1128 -23.72 -63.98 -65.83
CA TRP A 1128 -23.94 -63.25 -64.57
C TRP A 1128 -25.45 -63.29 -64.32
N LEU A 1129 -25.91 -64.33 -63.61
CA LEU A 1129 -27.29 -64.45 -63.17
C LEU A 1129 -27.56 -63.39 -62.10
N LEU A 1130 -28.25 -62.31 -62.48
CA LEU A 1130 -29.16 -61.62 -61.57
C LEU A 1130 -30.40 -62.52 -61.43
N SER A 1131 -30.32 -63.52 -60.55
CA SER A 1131 -31.49 -64.27 -60.11
C SER A 1131 -31.52 -64.27 -58.58
N GLY A 1132 -32.55 -63.66 -58.02
CA GLY A 1132 -32.89 -63.73 -56.60
C GLY A 1132 -34.25 -63.07 -56.41
N ASN A 1133 -35.24 -63.90 -56.03
CA ASN A 1133 -36.55 -63.50 -55.50
C ASN A 1133 -36.42 -62.60 -54.27
#